data_AF-A0A662GSK0-F1
#
_entry.id   AF-A0A662GSK0-F1
#
_cell.length_a   1.000
_cell.length_b   1.000
_cell.length_c   1.000
_cell.angle_alpha   90.00
_cell.angle_beta   90.00
_cell.angle_gamma   90.00
#
_symmetry.space_group_name_H-M   'P 1'
#
loop_
_entity.id
_entity.type
_entity.pdbx_description
1 polymer ?
#
loop_
_entity_poly.entity_id
_entity_poly.type
_entity_poly.pdbx_seq_one_letter_code
_entity_poly.pdbx_strand_id
1 'polypeptide(L)'
;MSSARCLRSLARSAPLRSTTMSSLGSGNSGNTLPSGHLTLDTLVECDPRYKCRAMARQPSSDRAPPVPIIRTSIQLKAPLPAPVLDRDVLLPSPKPAGGGAGTTPVKRLIYPKVNGHTRERPMKLLRYASIVLIVAILVAPAALSAAPQQETVMRILQPCEPPPPMRTWNAFYRCRPTAMILEPLFWYSRGERKFYPWLAEKFIEEDVGKFIKVTVKLRKGVEWSDGKPFTAYDVLTTYWCYMLIKWWPLRYVDHIEATDNYTVIIYVKKPPHVMWKWFILAKPKIVSYTQYGQFAPGLKVPGKIPLEGVDMEALRKKLLDYRPDKLIGTGPYVYESYTDTEWIYKKREGYWVEKLGLYWGGAKFDKIHWYRRISDPASWPLIMARKFDYTWTGLSPECYKTMARMPGYWTPKVPWLHGHALYFNCRRYPLNITEVRWAIAYAIDRDEYCSVAIEWGPESVVKAEWPVCISPADVYYWLSKDWLNKWINKYEYNPQKAEEILKSLGFTKKDGKWYLPTGEQFKLTVHVPAGWAGWVPGAENVATQLTKFGIETTVIELDWGMWGKTIREKGDFWLAIDFWTYGTMHPYDSYWRFYYSYTVGVAGLGFDPIVEVPEGVSKIHGKVNATELAIKLAEYRPDDPNWPKEYVKALAYITNHYLPVLQMHEKVWCGTVNIERTTGWPIGQEKLLVEMGNNPGFVYGFLICSGMVRPPAPAAPTVPPEIPEIAKAVGEIKTAVGDLKTSIEEVSSKVAAISGQLGTLSAAVAIEGIVIIILAIGLVLAIRRRPS
;
A
#
# COMPACT_ATOMS: atom_id res chain seq x y z
N MET A 1 -11.21 -65.04 -19.46
CA MET A 1 -10.53 -66.29 -19.87
C MET A 1 -9.02 -66.07 -19.89
N SER A 2 -8.28 -67.16 -19.78
CA SER A 2 -6.82 -67.31 -19.69
C SER A 2 -5.99 -66.46 -20.70
N SER A 3 -4.89 -65.85 -20.25
CA SER A 3 -3.48 -66.25 -20.56
C SER A 3 -2.89 -65.66 -21.86
N ALA A 4 -1.59 -65.38 -22.01
CA ALA A 4 -0.44 -65.33 -21.10
C ALA A 4 0.76 -64.59 -21.76
N ARG A 5 1.76 -64.21 -20.92
CA ARG A 5 3.25 -64.33 -21.07
C ARG A 5 3.92 -64.25 -22.46
N CYS A 6 5.19 -63.83 -22.64
CA CYS A 6 6.22 -63.11 -21.84
C CYS A 6 7.52 -63.01 -22.73
N LEU A 7 8.64 -62.55 -22.16
CA LEU A 7 10.03 -62.52 -22.66
C LEU A 7 10.36 -61.30 -23.56
N ARG A 8 11.35 -60.43 -23.25
CA ARG A 8 12.81 -60.61 -22.97
C ARG A 8 13.59 -61.08 -24.21
N SER A 9 14.79 -60.60 -24.53
CA SER A 9 15.64 -59.47 -24.06
C SER A 9 16.98 -59.46 -24.84
N LEU A 10 17.82 -58.40 -24.72
CA LEU A 10 19.26 -58.39 -25.06
C LEU A 10 19.60 -58.45 -26.58
N ALA A 11 20.74 -57.94 -27.11
CA ALA A 11 21.76 -57.03 -26.57
C ALA A 11 22.71 -56.45 -27.67
N ARG A 12 23.32 -55.30 -27.34
CA ARG A 12 24.72 -54.87 -27.65
C ARG A 12 25.24 -54.67 -29.10
N SER A 13 25.71 -53.42 -29.30
CA SER A 13 27.03 -52.99 -29.82
C SER A 13 27.40 -53.09 -31.32
N ALA A 14 27.26 -51.93 -31.99
CA ALA A 14 28.36 -51.11 -32.55
C ALA A 14 29.19 -51.66 -33.77
N PRO A 15 30.11 -50.87 -34.36
CA PRO A 15 29.87 -49.62 -35.12
C PRO A 15 30.63 -49.59 -36.48
N LEU A 16 30.47 -48.53 -37.30
CA LEU A 16 31.54 -47.71 -37.94
C LEU A 16 31.12 -46.99 -39.26
N ARG A 17 31.67 -45.77 -39.42
CA ARG A 17 32.11 -45.03 -40.65
C ARG A 17 31.18 -44.98 -41.88
N SER A 18 30.76 -43.83 -42.43
CA SER A 18 31.39 -42.51 -42.74
C SER A 18 32.19 -42.44 -44.06
N THR A 19 31.57 -41.85 -45.10
CA THR A 19 32.17 -41.16 -46.28
C THR A 19 31.00 -40.42 -46.97
N THR A 20 31.02 -39.08 -47.12
CA THR A 20 31.42 -38.31 -48.34
C THR A 20 30.69 -38.72 -49.63
N MET A 21 30.22 -37.85 -50.53
CA MET A 21 30.65 -36.46 -50.82
C MET A 21 29.59 -35.65 -51.61
N SER A 22 29.76 -34.32 -51.62
CA SER A 22 29.26 -33.26 -52.55
C SER A 22 28.68 -33.67 -53.93
N SER A 23 27.76 -32.93 -54.58
CA SER A 23 27.94 -31.55 -55.07
C SER A 23 26.76 -31.01 -55.93
N LEU A 24 26.58 -29.67 -56.01
CA LEU A 24 26.11 -28.82 -57.15
C LEU A 24 24.78 -29.18 -57.90
N GLY A 25 23.94 -28.25 -58.41
CA GLY A 25 23.91 -26.78 -58.40
C GLY A 25 22.99 -26.21 -59.53
N SER A 26 22.51 -24.95 -59.40
CA SER A 26 21.65 -24.19 -60.37
C SER A 26 20.20 -24.70 -60.59
N GLY A 27 19.19 -23.90 -60.98
CA GLY A 27 19.13 -22.45 -61.29
C GLY A 27 17.68 -21.90 -61.38
N ASN A 28 17.52 -20.58 -61.59
CA ASN A 28 16.27 -19.79 -61.48
C ASN A 28 15.14 -20.14 -62.48
N SER A 29 13.86 -20.01 -62.06
CA SER A 29 12.96 -18.86 -62.37
C SER A 29 11.44 -19.19 -62.29
N GLY A 30 10.59 -18.17 -62.05
CA GLY A 30 9.18 -18.17 -62.51
C GLY A 30 8.04 -18.32 -61.49
N ASN A 31 7.47 -17.17 -61.07
CA ASN A 31 6.12 -16.92 -60.54
C ASN A 31 5.08 -18.08 -60.41
N THR A 32 4.50 -18.29 -59.22
CA THR A 32 3.12 -17.84 -58.85
C THR A 32 2.71 -18.32 -57.43
N LEU A 33 1.85 -17.54 -56.76
CA LEU A 33 1.13 -17.88 -55.51
C LEU A 33 0.00 -18.91 -55.79
N PRO A 34 -0.52 -19.70 -54.82
CA PRO A 34 -0.90 -19.23 -53.47
C PRO A 34 -0.80 -20.22 -52.28
N SER A 35 -1.18 -19.71 -51.10
CA SER A 35 -1.69 -20.42 -49.91
C SER A 35 -0.88 -21.58 -49.30
N GLY A 36 -0.29 -21.34 -48.13
CA GLY A 36 0.23 -22.38 -47.24
C GLY A 36 0.16 -21.96 -45.78
N HIS A 37 -0.29 -22.84 -44.89
CA HIS A 37 -0.27 -22.63 -43.44
C HIS A 37 1.18 -22.52 -42.95
N LEU A 38 1.48 -21.49 -42.15
CA LEU A 38 2.73 -21.39 -41.39
C LEU A 38 2.52 -21.96 -39.99
N THR A 39 2.99 -23.19 -39.78
CA THR A 39 3.22 -23.74 -38.44
C THR A 39 4.38 -22.99 -37.76
N LEU A 40 4.23 -22.73 -36.46
CA LEU A 40 5.11 -21.83 -35.72
C LEU A 40 6.26 -22.59 -35.03
N ASP A 41 6.98 -23.41 -35.80
CA ASP A 41 8.17 -24.13 -35.33
C ASP A 41 9.40 -23.23 -35.39
N THR A 42 9.60 -22.40 -34.35
CA THR A 42 10.91 -21.84 -33.98
C THR A 42 10.85 -21.16 -32.62
N LEU A 43 11.32 -21.84 -31.56
CA LEU A 43 12.05 -21.27 -30.39
C LEU A 43 12.30 -22.30 -29.26
N VAL A 44 12.85 -23.48 -29.58
CA VAL A 44 13.55 -24.33 -28.59
C VAL A 44 14.79 -24.98 -29.22
N GLU A 45 15.89 -24.24 -29.30
CA GLU A 45 17.22 -24.86 -29.42
C GLU A 45 17.82 -25.03 -28.02
N CYS A 46 17.82 -26.25 -27.50
CA CYS A 46 18.59 -26.62 -26.33
C CYS A 46 20.05 -26.91 -26.75
N ASP A 47 21.02 -26.13 -26.26
CA ASP A 47 22.45 -26.41 -26.48
C ASP A 47 22.88 -27.70 -25.73
N PRO A 48 23.32 -28.76 -26.43
CA PRO A 48 23.64 -30.05 -25.82
C PRO A 48 25.14 -30.18 -25.49
N ARG A 49 25.77 -29.17 -24.88
CA ARG A 49 27.23 -29.16 -24.62
C ARG A 49 27.69 -28.75 -23.21
N TYR A 50 27.19 -29.43 -22.17
CA TYR A 50 27.96 -29.60 -20.93
C TYR A 50 27.93 -31.07 -20.44
N LYS A 51 28.88 -31.87 -20.94
CA LYS A 51 29.22 -33.16 -20.33
C LYS A 51 29.98 -32.91 -19.02
N CYS A 52 29.70 -33.73 -18.01
CA CYS A 52 30.49 -33.78 -16.78
C CYS A 52 31.99 -33.93 -17.07
N ARG A 53 32.81 -33.03 -16.52
CA ARG A 53 34.23 -33.29 -16.28
C ARG A 53 34.51 -33.10 -14.80
N ALA A 54 34.67 -34.21 -14.10
CA ALA A 54 35.43 -34.20 -12.86
C ALA A 54 36.87 -33.79 -13.18
N MET A 55 37.41 -32.83 -12.43
CA MET A 55 38.85 -32.61 -12.35
C MET A 55 39.24 -32.64 -10.88
N ALA A 56 40.11 -33.60 -10.54
CA ALA A 56 40.71 -33.68 -9.24
C ALA A 56 41.62 -32.48 -8.99
N ARG A 57 41.64 -31.99 -7.74
CA ARG A 57 42.76 -31.22 -7.19
C ARG A 57 43.16 -31.87 -5.87
N GLN A 58 44.38 -32.38 -5.82
CA GLN A 58 45.08 -32.70 -4.57
C GLN A 58 45.82 -31.45 -4.04
N PRO A 59 46.31 -31.47 -2.78
CA PRO A 59 46.21 -30.30 -1.92
C PRO A 59 47.45 -29.39 -1.94
N SER A 60 47.22 -28.10 -1.71
CA SER A 60 48.24 -27.19 -1.20
C SER A 60 47.91 -26.87 0.26
N SER A 61 48.85 -27.21 1.15
CA SER A 61 48.83 -26.82 2.55
C SER A 61 48.91 -25.31 2.72
N ASP A 62 48.12 -24.75 3.64
CA ASP A 62 48.64 -23.81 4.63
C ASP A 62 47.79 -23.83 5.90
N ARG A 63 48.45 -23.70 7.05
CA ARG A 63 47.83 -23.84 8.37
C ARG A 63 47.36 -22.48 8.90
N ALA A 64 46.12 -22.42 9.39
CA ALA A 64 45.67 -21.41 10.33
C ALA A 64 45.37 -22.10 11.69
N PRO A 65 45.69 -21.47 12.84
CA PRO A 65 45.61 -22.12 14.16
C PRO A 65 44.17 -22.24 14.70
N PRO A 66 43.90 -23.17 15.62
CA PRO A 66 42.57 -23.35 16.20
C PRO A 66 42.21 -22.24 17.19
N VAL A 67 40.99 -21.70 17.06
CA VAL A 67 40.37 -20.83 18.08
C VAL A 67 39.87 -21.70 19.25
N PRO A 68 40.19 -21.40 20.51
CA PRO A 68 39.83 -22.24 21.64
C PRO A 68 38.33 -22.16 21.97
N ILE A 69 37.72 -23.33 22.19
CA ILE A 69 36.35 -23.45 22.72
C ILE A 69 36.41 -23.22 24.23
N ILE A 70 35.97 -22.04 24.68
CA ILE A 70 35.71 -21.81 26.10
C ILE A 70 34.29 -22.28 26.43
N ARG A 71 34.19 -23.37 27.20
CA ARG A 71 32.95 -23.72 27.90
C ARG A 71 32.85 -22.87 29.16
N THR A 72 31.81 -22.06 29.27
CA THR A 72 31.42 -21.43 30.55
C THR A 72 30.00 -21.85 30.91
N SER A 73 29.91 -22.85 31.78
CA SER A 73 28.66 -23.22 32.46
C SER A 73 28.37 -22.21 33.56
N ILE A 74 27.23 -21.51 33.48
CA ILE A 74 26.71 -20.71 34.59
C ILE A 74 25.44 -21.39 35.12
N GLN A 75 25.48 -21.80 36.39
CA GLN A 75 24.34 -22.38 37.08
C GLN A 75 23.36 -21.29 37.53
N LEU A 76 22.06 -21.59 37.43
CA LEU A 76 21.00 -20.84 38.11
C LEU A 76 21.04 -21.11 39.62
N LYS A 77 20.95 -20.05 40.43
CA LYS A 77 20.59 -20.12 41.85
C LYS A 77 19.58 -19.01 42.21
N ALA A 78 18.78 -19.30 43.24
CA ALA A 78 17.53 -18.62 43.59
C ALA A 78 17.71 -17.26 44.31
N PRO A 79 16.62 -16.46 44.50
CA PRO A 79 16.70 -15.03 44.87
C PRO A 79 16.49 -14.73 46.37
N LEU A 80 16.62 -13.43 46.72
CA LEU A 80 16.21 -12.65 47.94
C LEU A 80 17.39 -11.94 48.63
N PRO A 81 17.18 -10.87 49.44
CA PRO A 81 15.94 -10.15 49.79
C PRO A 81 15.99 -8.62 49.51
N ALA A 82 14.92 -7.89 49.87
CA ALA A 82 14.77 -6.43 49.76
C ALA A 82 15.15 -5.66 51.04
N PRO A 83 15.39 -4.32 50.97
CA PRO A 83 15.37 -3.42 52.13
C PRO A 83 13.96 -2.85 52.41
N VAL A 84 13.71 -2.41 53.64
CA VAL A 84 12.40 -2.02 54.21
C VAL A 84 12.56 -0.73 55.06
N LEU A 85 11.44 -0.03 55.33
CA LEU A 85 11.21 1.13 56.23
C LEU A 85 11.27 2.53 55.54
N ASP A 86 10.35 3.47 55.80
CA ASP A 86 9.06 3.35 56.53
C ASP A 86 7.95 4.34 56.07
N ARG A 87 6.78 4.17 56.69
CA ARG A 87 5.44 4.77 56.53
C ARG A 87 5.32 6.30 56.52
N ASP A 88 4.30 6.76 55.78
CA ASP A 88 3.11 7.49 56.28
C ASP A 88 2.10 7.64 55.11
N VAL A 89 0.77 7.69 55.23
CA VAL A 89 -0.24 7.18 56.16
C VAL A 89 -1.61 7.36 55.43
N LEU A 90 -2.46 6.32 55.47
CA LEU A 90 -3.93 6.29 55.24
C LEU A 90 -4.61 6.68 53.88
N LEU A 91 -5.09 5.60 53.24
CA LEU A 91 -6.34 5.33 52.49
C LEU A 91 -7.65 6.04 52.99
N PRO A 92 -8.86 5.87 52.35
CA PRO A 92 -9.24 5.28 51.05
C PRO A 92 -10.29 6.09 50.19
N SER A 93 -10.65 5.57 49.00
CA SER A 93 -11.88 5.88 48.23
C SER A 93 -13.16 5.30 48.89
N PRO A 94 -14.40 5.74 48.56
CA PRO A 94 -15.15 5.16 47.43
C PRO A 94 -16.27 6.04 46.77
N LYS A 95 -16.97 5.47 45.78
CA LYS A 95 -18.25 5.88 45.14
C LYS A 95 -19.38 4.88 45.55
N PRO A 96 -20.68 5.01 45.16
CA PRO A 96 -21.51 6.19 44.82
C PRO A 96 -22.95 6.21 45.43
N ALA A 97 -23.58 7.40 45.56
CA ALA A 97 -25.03 7.67 45.72
C ALA A 97 -25.36 9.19 45.50
N GLY A 98 -26.60 9.68 45.30
CA GLY A 98 -27.83 8.97 44.91
C GLY A 98 -29.20 9.69 45.16
N GLY A 99 -29.59 10.71 44.37
CA GLY A 99 -30.96 11.25 44.27
C GLY A 99 -31.31 12.56 45.02
N GLY A 100 -32.34 13.29 44.55
CA GLY A 100 -33.24 14.09 45.42
C GLY A 100 -33.32 15.63 45.23
N ALA A 101 -34.52 16.11 44.90
CA ALA A 101 -34.98 17.51 44.75
C ALA A 101 -34.70 18.48 45.93
N GLY A 102 -34.57 19.79 45.60
CA GLY A 102 -34.27 20.87 46.56
C GLY A 102 -35.45 21.65 47.17
N THR A 103 -35.19 22.84 47.71
CA THR A 103 -36.12 24.00 47.90
C THR A 103 -35.43 25.22 48.55
N THR A 104 -35.87 26.44 48.20
CA THR A 104 -35.63 27.77 48.84
C THR A 104 -36.60 27.99 50.04
N PRO A 105 -36.77 29.15 50.76
CA PRO A 105 -36.35 30.58 50.60
C PRO A 105 -35.70 31.22 51.88
N VAL A 106 -35.42 32.55 52.06
CA VAL A 106 -36.28 33.73 52.40
C VAL A 106 -35.35 34.99 52.50
N LYS A 107 -35.56 36.13 51.79
CA LYS A 107 -36.08 37.48 52.23
C LYS A 107 -35.55 38.04 53.59
N ARG A 108 -35.43 39.35 53.90
CA ARG A 108 -35.53 40.68 53.20
C ARG A 108 -35.24 41.78 54.28
N LEU A 109 -34.64 42.94 53.96
CA LEU A 109 -34.84 44.18 54.78
C LEU A 109 -34.56 45.49 54.00
N ILE A 110 -35.24 46.56 54.45
CA ILE A 110 -35.65 47.83 53.76
C ILE A 110 -36.01 48.81 54.90
N TYR A 111 -35.76 50.14 54.96
CA TYR A 111 -35.06 51.18 54.16
C TYR A 111 -34.73 52.37 55.14
N PRO A 112 -33.92 53.41 54.80
CA PRO A 112 -34.53 54.66 54.30
C PRO A 112 -33.70 55.54 53.35
N LYS A 113 -34.39 56.47 52.66
CA LYS A 113 -33.84 57.56 51.82
C LYS A 113 -33.47 58.80 52.66
N VAL A 114 -32.42 59.55 52.27
CA VAL A 114 -32.42 61.04 52.25
C VAL A 114 -31.61 61.52 51.03
N ASN A 115 -31.95 62.70 50.50
CA ASN A 115 -31.41 63.31 49.28
C ASN A 115 -29.97 63.85 49.41
N GLY A 116 -29.27 63.97 48.27
CA GLY A 116 -27.98 64.66 48.19
C GLY A 116 -27.40 64.75 46.77
N HIS A 117 -27.96 65.61 45.91
CA HIS A 117 -27.35 65.91 44.61
C HIS A 117 -26.04 66.70 44.78
N THR A 118 -24.91 66.14 44.36
CA THR A 118 -23.68 66.92 44.10
C THR A 118 -23.08 66.56 42.74
N ARG A 119 -22.98 67.57 41.87
CA ARG A 119 -22.32 67.49 40.56
C ARG A 119 -20.80 67.39 40.74
N GLU A 120 -20.20 66.23 40.45
CA GLU A 120 -18.74 66.06 40.39
C GLU A 120 -18.24 65.55 39.01
N ARG A 121 -18.11 66.51 38.07
CA ARG A 121 -17.08 66.62 37.02
C ARG A 121 -16.93 65.50 35.96
N PRO A 122 -17.12 65.80 34.64
CA PRO A 122 -16.83 64.86 33.55
C PRO A 122 -15.32 64.56 33.34
N MET A 123 -14.41 65.25 34.04
CA MET A 123 -12.96 65.05 33.87
C MET A 123 -12.38 63.77 34.53
N LYS A 124 -13.11 63.12 35.46
CA LYS A 124 -12.68 61.82 36.00
C LYS A 124 -12.88 60.71 34.95
N LEU A 125 -14.01 60.71 34.22
CA LEU A 125 -14.27 59.73 33.15
C LEU A 125 -13.24 59.83 32.02
N LEU A 126 -12.88 61.03 31.54
CA LEU A 126 -11.87 61.15 30.48
C LEU A 126 -10.50 60.57 30.88
N ARG A 127 -10.06 60.76 32.14
CA ARG A 127 -8.79 60.17 32.61
C ARG A 127 -8.86 58.64 32.68
N TYR A 128 -9.94 58.07 33.17
CA TYR A 128 -10.12 56.61 33.15
C TYR A 128 -10.25 56.05 31.73
N ALA A 129 -10.98 56.72 30.84
CA ALA A 129 -11.08 56.33 29.44
C ALA A 129 -9.73 56.40 28.71
N SER A 130 -8.92 57.43 28.94
CA SER A 130 -7.56 57.53 28.38
C SER A 130 -6.63 56.44 28.92
N ILE A 131 -6.69 56.12 30.22
CA ILE A 131 -5.88 55.04 30.81
C ILE A 131 -6.32 53.67 30.28
N VAL A 132 -7.63 53.40 30.19
CA VAL A 132 -8.16 52.16 29.61
C VAL A 132 -7.81 52.04 28.12
N LEU A 133 -7.86 53.14 27.35
CA LEU A 133 -7.46 53.13 25.94
C LEU A 133 -5.95 52.90 25.78
N ILE A 134 -5.11 53.52 26.63
CA ILE A 134 -3.66 53.32 26.62
C ILE A 134 -3.29 51.89 27.05
N VAL A 135 -3.99 51.30 28.04
CA VAL A 135 -3.82 49.90 28.41
C VAL A 135 -4.30 48.96 27.30
N ALA A 136 -5.43 49.25 26.65
CA ALA A 136 -5.91 48.47 25.51
C ALA A 136 -4.93 48.51 24.30
N ILE A 137 -4.31 49.67 24.05
CA ILE A 137 -3.29 49.85 22.99
C ILE A 137 -1.94 49.24 23.38
N LEU A 138 -1.58 49.20 24.67
CA LEU A 138 -0.34 48.55 25.15
C LEU A 138 -0.48 47.02 25.30
N VAL A 139 -1.69 46.49 25.45
CA VAL A 139 -1.95 45.03 25.50
C VAL A 139 -2.18 44.45 24.09
N ALA A 140 -2.65 45.26 23.13
CA ALA A 140 -2.75 44.89 21.72
C ALA A 140 -1.67 45.64 20.89
N PRO A 141 -0.44 45.11 20.75
CA PRO A 141 -0.25 43.75 20.25
C PRO A 141 0.85 42.96 20.99
N ALA A 142 0.51 42.31 22.11
CA ALA A 142 1.10 41.01 22.37
C ALA A 142 0.64 40.10 21.23
N ALA A 143 1.52 39.85 20.25
CA ALA A 143 1.13 39.25 18.98
C ALA A 143 0.34 37.95 19.19
N LEU A 144 -0.67 37.73 18.34
CA LEU A 144 -0.92 36.39 17.81
C LEU A 144 0.32 35.97 17.02
N SER A 145 1.40 35.63 17.73
CA SER A 145 2.29 34.59 17.27
C SER A 145 1.40 33.37 17.21
N ALA A 146 0.94 33.03 15.99
CA ALA A 146 0.41 31.70 15.75
C ALA A 146 1.41 30.73 16.37
N ALA A 147 0.95 29.85 17.27
CA ALA A 147 1.81 28.83 17.83
C ALA A 147 2.50 28.12 16.66
N PRO A 148 3.83 27.95 16.67
CA PRO A 148 4.59 27.53 15.50
C PRO A 148 3.91 26.30 14.91
N GLN A 149 3.41 26.42 13.68
CA GLN A 149 2.48 25.46 13.11
C GLN A 149 3.13 24.08 13.17
N GLN A 150 2.56 23.21 14.02
CA GLN A 150 3.19 21.94 14.34
C GLN A 150 3.29 21.11 13.06
N GLU A 151 4.52 20.73 12.71
CA GLU A 151 4.82 20.02 11.46
C GLU A 151 3.90 18.79 11.32
N THR A 152 3.18 18.71 10.19
CA THR A 152 2.17 17.68 9.99
C THR A 152 2.82 16.40 9.52
N VAL A 153 2.86 15.41 10.42
CA VAL A 153 3.54 14.13 10.21
C VAL A 153 2.55 12.99 10.06
N MET A 154 2.62 12.24 8.96
CA MET A 154 1.93 10.95 8.80
C MET A 154 2.88 9.78 9.07
N ARG A 155 2.47 8.88 9.97
CA ARG A 155 3.25 7.70 10.38
C ARG A 155 2.66 6.44 9.75
N ILE A 156 3.45 5.78 8.90
CA ILE A 156 3.05 4.59 8.14
C ILE A 156 3.83 3.39 8.67
N LEU A 157 3.17 2.26 8.91
CA LEU A 157 3.82 0.98 9.15
C LEU A 157 3.53 0.02 7.98
N GLN A 158 4.58 -0.42 7.28
CA GLN A 158 4.49 -1.46 6.25
C GLN A 158 5.79 -2.30 6.23
N PRO A 159 5.75 -3.59 5.85
CA PRO A 159 6.96 -4.30 5.42
C PRO A 159 7.67 -3.55 4.29
N CYS A 160 8.89 -3.09 4.59
CA CYS A 160 9.91 -2.72 3.63
C CYS A 160 11.20 -3.48 3.98
N GLU A 161 12.12 -3.61 3.02
CA GLU A 161 13.42 -4.19 3.31
C GLU A 161 14.17 -3.30 4.33
N PRO A 162 15.08 -3.87 5.15
CA PRO A 162 16.09 -3.05 5.81
C PRO A 162 16.80 -2.23 4.73
N PRO A 163 17.22 -0.97 4.98
CA PRO A 163 18.18 -0.33 4.10
C PRO A 163 19.46 -1.19 4.09
N PRO A 164 19.80 -1.93 3.01
CA PRO A 164 20.95 -2.82 3.05
C PRO A 164 22.23 -2.00 2.85
N PRO A 165 23.42 -2.54 3.17
CA PRO A 165 24.70 -1.85 2.96
C PRO A 165 24.94 -1.36 1.52
N MET A 166 24.29 -1.98 0.53
CA MET A 166 24.36 -1.63 -0.90
C MET A 166 23.53 -0.37 -1.27
N ARG A 167 23.75 0.75 -0.57
CA ARG A 167 23.12 2.06 -0.83
C ARG A 167 23.13 2.38 -2.33
N THR A 168 21.95 2.37 -2.97
CA THR A 168 21.85 2.41 -4.44
C THR A 168 20.91 3.47 -5.00
N TRP A 169 19.77 3.77 -4.33
CA TRP A 169 18.64 4.63 -4.78
C TRP A 169 18.01 4.36 -6.16
N ASN A 170 18.73 3.71 -7.06
CA ASN A 170 18.39 3.34 -8.41
C ASN A 170 16.96 2.82 -8.53
N ALA A 171 16.16 3.46 -9.38
CA ALA A 171 14.73 3.20 -9.56
C ALA A 171 14.42 1.77 -10.02
N PHE A 172 15.41 1.08 -10.59
CA PHE A 172 15.28 -0.29 -11.10
C PHE A 172 15.73 -1.36 -10.10
N TYR A 173 16.16 -0.96 -8.89
CA TYR A 173 16.29 -1.86 -7.74
C TYR A 173 14.96 -2.03 -7.01
N ARG A 174 14.75 -3.21 -6.44
CA ARG A 174 13.52 -3.54 -5.70
C ARG A 174 13.49 -2.89 -4.31
N CYS A 175 12.29 -2.92 -3.71
CA CYS A 175 12.05 -2.78 -2.27
C CYS A 175 12.31 -1.42 -1.59
N ARG A 176 12.38 -0.32 -2.36
CA ARG A 176 12.34 1.07 -1.84
C ARG A 176 10.93 1.66 -1.93
N PRO A 177 10.45 2.45 -0.94
CA PRO A 177 9.12 3.09 -1.02
C PRO A 177 9.13 4.35 -1.92
N THR A 178 9.41 4.18 -3.22
CA THR A 178 9.57 5.29 -4.18
C THR A 178 8.27 5.91 -4.67
N ALA A 179 7.09 5.39 -4.27
CA ALA A 179 5.79 5.82 -4.77
C ALA A 179 5.41 7.27 -4.45
N MET A 180 6.11 7.90 -3.50
CA MET A 180 5.95 9.31 -3.10
C MET A 180 6.91 10.27 -3.84
N ILE A 181 7.83 9.73 -4.64
CA ILE A 181 8.91 10.47 -5.34
C ILE A 181 8.81 10.27 -6.85
N LEU A 182 8.63 9.02 -7.30
CA LEU A 182 8.44 8.68 -8.70
C LEU A 182 6.97 8.42 -9.01
N GLU A 183 6.48 9.10 -10.03
CA GLU A 183 5.07 9.09 -10.42
C GLU A 183 4.88 8.33 -11.75
N PRO A 184 3.69 7.74 -11.98
CA PRO A 184 3.35 7.14 -13.26
C PRO A 184 2.73 8.17 -14.22
N LEU A 185 2.54 7.79 -15.49
CA LEU A 185 1.77 8.59 -16.44
C LEU A 185 0.31 8.75 -15.99
N PHE A 186 -0.26 7.65 -15.48
CA PHE A 186 -1.62 7.57 -14.94
C PHE A 186 -1.64 6.75 -13.65
N TRP A 187 -2.52 7.07 -12.71
CA TRP A 187 -2.88 6.12 -11.65
C TRP A 187 -4.06 5.26 -12.10
N TYR A 188 -4.12 4.00 -11.66
CA TYR A 188 -5.21 3.09 -12.03
C TYR A 188 -5.89 2.50 -10.80
N SER A 189 -7.18 2.75 -10.67
CA SER A 189 -8.09 2.11 -9.72
C SER A 189 -8.68 0.88 -10.39
N ARG A 190 -8.45 -0.32 -9.84
CA ARG A 190 -8.96 -1.58 -10.39
C ARG A 190 -10.42 -1.81 -10.01
N GLY A 191 -10.83 -1.42 -8.80
CA GLY A 191 -12.23 -1.52 -8.38
C GLY A 191 -13.16 -0.58 -9.16
N GLU A 192 -12.68 0.60 -9.55
CA GLU A 192 -13.40 1.49 -10.48
C GLU A 192 -13.12 1.20 -11.96
N ARG A 193 -12.09 0.40 -12.27
CA ARG A 193 -11.55 0.15 -13.62
C ARG A 193 -11.20 1.44 -14.37
N LYS A 194 -10.65 2.41 -13.65
CA LYS A 194 -10.48 3.81 -14.10
C LYS A 194 -9.03 4.26 -14.05
N PHE A 195 -8.57 4.87 -15.14
CA PHE A 195 -7.32 5.62 -15.18
C PHE A 195 -7.55 7.07 -14.75
N TYR A 196 -6.74 7.53 -13.82
CA TYR A 196 -6.65 8.91 -13.36
C TYR A 196 -5.46 9.59 -14.08
N PRO A 197 -5.68 10.63 -14.89
CA PRO A 197 -4.62 11.45 -15.46
C PRO A 197 -3.65 11.94 -14.39
N TRP A 198 -2.35 11.86 -14.65
CA TRP A 198 -1.32 12.30 -13.72
C TRP A 198 -0.23 13.10 -14.44
N LEU A 199 0.95 12.53 -14.69
CA LEU A 199 1.98 13.12 -15.57
C LEU A 199 1.51 13.19 -17.03
N ALA A 200 0.55 12.36 -17.43
CA ALA A 200 -0.14 12.45 -18.71
C ALA A 200 -1.59 12.91 -18.51
N GLU A 201 -2.12 13.63 -19.49
CA GLU A 201 -3.47 14.20 -19.45
C GLU A 201 -4.53 13.25 -20.02
N LYS A 202 -4.18 12.55 -21.10
CA LYS A 202 -5.02 11.55 -21.77
C LYS A 202 -4.19 10.64 -22.67
N PHE A 203 -4.76 9.51 -23.02
CA PHE A 203 -4.30 8.65 -24.11
C PHE A 203 -5.44 8.42 -25.11
N ILE A 204 -5.08 8.15 -26.36
CA ILE A 204 -6.00 7.80 -27.45
C ILE A 204 -5.53 6.47 -28.02
N GLU A 205 -6.44 5.52 -28.20
CA GLU A 205 -6.18 4.21 -28.78
C GLU A 205 -6.70 4.15 -30.21
N GLU A 206 -5.84 3.75 -31.14
CA GLU A 206 -6.16 3.55 -32.55
C GLU A 206 -5.79 2.12 -32.92
N ASP A 207 -6.71 1.41 -33.61
CA ASP A 207 -6.43 0.09 -34.15
C ASP A 207 -5.65 0.24 -35.47
N VAL A 208 -4.42 -0.31 -35.55
CA VAL A 208 -3.53 -0.14 -36.70
C VAL A 208 -2.94 -1.50 -37.10
N GLY A 209 -3.74 -2.30 -37.79
CA GLY A 209 -3.32 -3.60 -38.35
C GLY A 209 -2.89 -4.57 -37.26
N LYS A 210 -1.60 -4.94 -37.23
CA LYS A 210 -1.02 -5.83 -36.21
C LYS A 210 -0.75 -5.16 -34.85
N PHE A 211 -1.02 -3.86 -34.73
CA PHE A 211 -0.77 -3.07 -33.53
C PHE A 211 -2.03 -2.38 -32.99
N ILE A 212 -2.00 -2.05 -31.70
CA ILE A 212 -2.79 -0.97 -31.10
C ILE A 212 -1.82 0.19 -30.90
N LYS A 213 -2.09 1.32 -31.57
CA LYS A 213 -1.31 2.54 -31.47
C LYS A 213 -1.91 3.40 -30.34
N VAL A 214 -1.09 3.76 -29.36
CA VAL A 214 -1.53 4.47 -28.16
C VAL A 214 -0.84 5.82 -28.08
N THR A 215 -1.55 6.87 -28.46
CA THR A 215 -1.04 8.25 -28.44
C THR A 215 -1.30 8.87 -27.07
N VAL A 216 -0.24 9.03 -26.28
CA VAL A 216 -0.25 9.65 -24.94
C VAL A 216 0.12 11.12 -25.04
N LYS A 217 -0.70 11.99 -24.43
CA LYS A 217 -0.41 13.43 -24.30
C LYS A 217 0.07 13.73 -22.89
N LEU A 218 1.31 14.22 -22.78
CA LEU A 218 1.97 14.56 -21.53
C LEU A 218 1.55 15.94 -21.04
N ARG A 219 1.50 16.11 -19.72
CA ARG A 219 1.16 17.39 -19.09
C ARG A 219 2.33 18.38 -19.22
N LYS A 220 2.01 19.62 -19.59
CA LYS A 220 2.97 20.73 -19.66
C LYS A 220 3.14 21.38 -18.28
N GLY A 221 4.30 21.99 -18.03
CA GLY A 221 4.59 22.70 -16.77
C GLY A 221 4.86 21.78 -15.57
N VAL A 222 5.10 20.49 -15.79
CA VAL A 222 5.57 19.57 -14.76
C VAL A 222 7.09 19.68 -14.64
N GLU A 223 7.58 19.75 -13.40
CA GLU A 223 9.00 19.87 -13.08
C GLU A 223 9.48 18.75 -12.16
N TRP A 224 10.68 18.24 -12.45
CA TRP A 224 11.45 17.36 -11.58
C TRP A 224 11.93 18.08 -10.31
N SER A 225 12.35 17.32 -9.29
CA SER A 225 12.89 17.85 -8.03
C SER A 225 14.24 18.58 -8.17
N ASP A 226 14.86 18.58 -9.34
CA ASP A 226 16.03 19.39 -9.70
C ASP A 226 15.66 20.65 -10.52
N GLY A 227 14.36 20.95 -10.66
CA GLY A 227 13.84 22.11 -11.39
C GLY A 227 13.76 21.93 -12.91
N LYS A 228 14.18 20.79 -13.46
CA LYS A 228 14.13 20.56 -14.92
C LYS A 228 12.72 20.18 -15.38
N PRO A 229 12.32 20.56 -16.61
CA PRO A 229 11.00 20.22 -17.14
C PRO A 229 10.87 18.72 -17.42
N PHE A 230 9.70 18.16 -17.12
CA PHE A 230 9.31 16.82 -17.53
C PHE A 230 8.86 16.82 -19.01
N THR A 231 9.40 15.89 -19.79
CA THR A 231 9.17 15.79 -21.25
C THR A 231 9.18 14.34 -21.75
N ALA A 232 8.90 14.15 -23.03
CA ALA A 232 8.99 12.86 -23.72
C ALA A 232 10.38 12.18 -23.62
N TYR A 233 11.47 12.94 -23.42
CA TYR A 233 12.79 12.36 -23.14
C TYR A 233 12.78 11.46 -21.90
N ASP A 234 12.11 11.89 -20.83
CA ASP A 234 12.01 11.13 -19.58
C ASP A 234 11.22 9.84 -19.79
N VAL A 235 10.13 9.92 -20.58
CA VAL A 235 9.27 8.77 -20.89
C VAL A 235 10.04 7.75 -21.73
N LEU A 236 10.66 8.15 -22.84
CA LEU A 236 11.47 7.25 -23.66
C LEU A 236 12.64 6.66 -22.86
N THR A 237 13.33 7.46 -22.04
CA THR A 237 14.40 6.96 -21.14
C THR A 237 13.88 5.91 -20.16
N THR A 238 12.71 6.15 -19.57
CA THR A 238 12.09 5.21 -18.63
C THR A 238 11.82 3.86 -19.29
N TYR A 239 11.11 3.86 -20.43
CA TYR A 239 10.80 2.61 -21.13
C TYR A 239 12.05 1.93 -21.68
N TRP A 240 13.05 2.69 -22.13
CA TRP A 240 14.33 2.15 -22.54
C TRP A 240 15.04 1.41 -21.40
N CYS A 241 15.09 2.00 -20.20
CA CYS A 241 15.63 1.33 -19.02
C CYS A 241 14.84 0.06 -18.66
N TYR A 242 13.51 0.06 -18.82
CA TYR A 242 12.69 -1.15 -18.68
C TYR A 242 12.98 -2.20 -19.77
N MET A 243 13.32 -1.80 -21.01
CA MET A 243 13.78 -2.71 -22.07
C MET A 243 15.16 -3.32 -21.74
N LEU A 244 16.12 -2.51 -21.26
CA LEU A 244 17.44 -2.99 -20.82
C LEU A 244 17.33 -4.08 -19.74
N ILE A 245 16.49 -3.87 -18.71
CA ILE A 245 16.28 -4.88 -17.67
C ILE A 245 15.40 -6.05 -18.13
N LYS A 246 14.96 -6.09 -19.40
CA LYS A 246 14.10 -7.13 -20.01
C LYS A 246 12.78 -7.27 -19.25
N TRP A 247 12.14 -6.14 -18.92
CA TRP A 247 10.87 -6.13 -18.19
C TRP A 247 9.73 -6.72 -19.04
N TRP A 248 9.18 -7.84 -18.57
CA TRP A 248 8.34 -8.73 -19.39
C TRP A 248 7.14 -8.08 -20.11
N PRO A 249 6.43 -7.05 -19.60
CA PRO A 249 5.30 -6.49 -20.31
C PRO A 249 5.70 -5.81 -21.63
N LEU A 250 6.94 -5.36 -21.76
CA LEU A 250 7.43 -4.73 -22.99
C LEU A 250 7.66 -5.72 -24.13
N ARG A 251 7.54 -7.04 -23.91
CA ARG A 251 7.48 -8.02 -25.02
C ARG A 251 6.29 -7.75 -25.96
N TYR A 252 5.20 -7.23 -25.39
CA TYR A 252 4.00 -6.80 -26.11
C TYR A 252 4.12 -5.40 -26.71
N VAL A 253 5.24 -4.70 -26.53
CA VAL A 253 5.53 -3.44 -27.21
C VAL A 253 6.47 -3.74 -28.38
N ASP A 254 6.24 -3.07 -29.50
CA ASP A 254 7.09 -3.14 -30.69
C ASP A 254 8.16 -2.05 -30.63
N HIS A 255 7.70 -0.80 -30.59
CA HIS A 255 8.52 0.37 -30.39
C HIS A 255 7.69 1.47 -29.69
N ILE A 256 8.38 2.48 -29.19
CA ILE A 256 7.80 3.69 -28.62
C ILE A 256 8.50 4.88 -29.25
N GLU A 257 7.74 5.86 -29.72
CA GLU A 257 8.27 7.07 -30.33
C GLU A 257 7.73 8.33 -29.65
N ALA A 258 8.42 9.44 -29.86
CA ALA A 258 7.95 10.76 -29.50
C ALA A 258 8.01 11.68 -30.72
N THR A 259 6.90 12.34 -31.02
CA THR A 259 6.81 13.31 -32.14
C THR A 259 7.26 14.70 -31.70
N ASP A 260 7.15 15.00 -30.40
CA ASP A 260 7.50 16.27 -29.78
C ASP A 260 7.70 16.06 -28.27
N ASN A 261 8.09 17.11 -27.53
CA ASN A 261 8.37 17.05 -26.09
C ASN A 261 7.17 16.61 -25.21
N TYR A 262 5.94 16.60 -25.72
CA TYR A 262 4.72 16.32 -24.96
C TYR A 262 3.79 15.27 -25.63
N THR A 263 4.23 14.60 -26.69
CA THR A 263 3.49 13.51 -27.35
C THR A 263 4.36 12.27 -27.45
N VAL A 264 3.88 11.17 -26.88
CA VAL A 264 4.51 9.84 -26.96
C VAL A 264 3.52 8.86 -27.57
N ILE A 265 3.97 8.04 -28.53
CA ILE A 265 3.15 7.04 -29.21
C ILE A 265 3.75 5.65 -28.92
N ILE A 266 2.93 4.75 -28.39
CA ILE A 266 3.32 3.38 -28.04
C ILE A 266 2.64 2.41 -29.00
N TYR A 267 3.42 1.57 -29.67
CA TYR A 267 2.91 0.55 -30.58
C TYR A 267 2.85 -0.81 -29.86
N VAL A 268 1.65 -1.22 -29.47
CA VAL A 268 1.40 -2.47 -28.72
C VAL A 268 1.01 -3.59 -29.69
N LYS A 269 1.72 -4.72 -29.67
CA LYS A 269 1.47 -5.91 -30.50
C LYS A 269 0.14 -6.58 -30.14
N LYS A 270 -0.55 -7.11 -31.14
CA LYS A 270 -1.76 -7.93 -30.96
C LYS A 270 -1.45 -9.45 -30.99
N PRO A 271 -2.21 -10.27 -30.23
CA PRO A 271 -3.08 -9.86 -29.14
C PRO A 271 -2.23 -9.33 -27.96
N PRO A 272 -2.60 -8.20 -27.34
CA PRO A 272 -1.85 -7.67 -26.22
C PRO A 272 -2.18 -8.46 -24.94
N HIS A 273 -1.42 -8.27 -23.87
CA HIS A 273 -1.74 -8.84 -22.57
C HIS A 273 -3.09 -8.31 -22.03
N VAL A 274 -3.91 -9.11 -21.35
CA VAL A 274 -5.24 -8.71 -20.81
C VAL A 274 -5.18 -7.47 -19.90
N MET A 275 -4.07 -7.27 -19.19
CA MET A 275 -3.79 -6.09 -18.37
C MET A 275 -2.78 -5.09 -19.00
N TRP A 276 -2.57 -5.11 -20.32
CA TRP A 276 -1.52 -4.30 -20.97
C TRP A 276 -1.59 -2.81 -20.63
N LYS A 277 -2.80 -2.23 -20.57
CA LYS A 277 -3.01 -0.81 -20.22
C LYS A 277 -2.45 -0.47 -18.85
N TRP A 278 -2.66 -1.33 -17.86
CA TRP A 278 -2.10 -1.14 -16.51
C TRP A 278 -0.58 -1.25 -16.52
N PHE A 279 -0.05 -2.31 -17.14
CA PHE A 279 1.39 -2.54 -17.20
C PHE A 279 2.15 -1.46 -17.96
N ILE A 280 1.56 -0.88 -19.00
CA ILE A 280 2.23 0.14 -19.81
C ILE A 280 1.93 1.54 -19.25
N LEU A 281 0.67 1.91 -19.04
CA LEU A 281 0.33 3.31 -18.73
C LEU A 281 0.38 3.68 -17.24
N ALA A 282 0.21 2.73 -16.31
CA ALA A 282 0.08 3.03 -14.88
C ALA A 282 1.12 2.39 -13.96
N LYS A 283 1.76 1.29 -14.39
CA LYS A 283 2.76 0.59 -13.59
C LYS A 283 4.18 1.19 -13.65
N PRO A 284 4.68 1.72 -14.78
CA PRO A 284 6.03 2.28 -14.84
C PRO A 284 6.14 3.50 -13.94
N LYS A 285 7.24 3.57 -13.19
CA LYS A 285 7.63 4.77 -12.47
C LYS A 285 8.56 5.56 -13.37
N ILE A 286 8.14 6.76 -13.75
CA ILE A 286 8.90 7.60 -14.67
C ILE A 286 10.16 8.11 -13.97
N VAL A 287 11.28 8.10 -14.69
CA VAL A 287 12.60 8.53 -14.20
C VAL A 287 13.16 9.67 -15.05
N SER A 288 13.92 10.56 -14.42
CA SER A 288 14.49 11.72 -15.11
C SER A 288 15.55 11.33 -16.13
N TYR A 289 15.44 11.89 -17.34
CA TYR A 289 16.46 11.86 -18.38
C TYR A 289 17.79 12.45 -17.92
N THR A 290 17.79 13.44 -17.03
CA THR A 290 19.05 13.97 -16.46
C THR A 290 19.79 12.92 -15.63
N GLN A 291 19.08 12.00 -14.98
CA GLN A 291 19.68 10.97 -14.14
C GLN A 291 19.97 9.66 -14.92
N TYR A 292 19.06 9.26 -15.82
CA TYR A 292 19.09 7.96 -16.51
C TYR A 292 19.36 8.05 -18.03
N GLY A 293 19.41 9.24 -18.62
CA GLY A 293 19.70 9.43 -20.06
C GLY A 293 21.08 8.90 -20.46
N GLN A 294 22.02 8.82 -19.51
CA GLN A 294 23.32 8.15 -19.67
C GLN A 294 23.26 6.65 -20.00
N PHE A 295 22.08 6.02 -19.89
CA PHE A 295 21.83 4.64 -20.31
C PHE A 295 21.15 4.56 -21.68
N ALA A 296 20.76 5.68 -22.27
CA ALA A 296 20.07 5.82 -23.54
C ALA A 296 20.92 6.63 -24.56
N PRO A 297 22.16 6.18 -24.90
CA PRO A 297 23.05 6.93 -25.77
C PRO A 297 22.45 7.07 -27.18
N GLY A 298 22.35 8.30 -27.68
CA GLY A 298 21.72 8.61 -28.97
C GLY A 298 20.19 8.83 -28.92
N LEU A 299 19.58 8.79 -27.73
CA LEU A 299 18.17 9.17 -27.57
C LEU A 299 17.94 10.64 -27.97
N LYS A 300 16.91 10.88 -28.77
CA LYS A 300 16.48 12.20 -29.26
C LYS A 300 14.95 12.29 -29.30
N VAL A 301 14.45 13.52 -29.28
CA VAL A 301 13.04 13.87 -29.55
C VAL A 301 13.04 14.95 -30.64
N PRO A 302 12.35 14.75 -31.79
CA PRO A 302 11.62 13.54 -32.17
C PRO A 302 12.54 12.32 -32.39
N GLY A 303 12.04 11.13 -32.04
CA GLY A 303 12.81 9.88 -32.08
C GLY A 303 12.06 8.68 -31.51
N LYS A 304 12.69 7.49 -31.55
CA LYS A 304 12.10 6.21 -31.15
C LYS A 304 13.03 5.37 -30.27
N ILE A 305 12.45 4.40 -29.56
CA ILE A 305 13.12 3.26 -28.93
C ILE A 305 12.43 1.95 -29.40
N PRO A 306 13.12 0.80 -29.50
CA PRO A 306 14.53 0.54 -29.16
C PRO A 306 15.53 1.42 -29.90
N LEU A 307 16.64 1.77 -29.23
CA LEU A 307 17.78 2.45 -29.85
C LEU A 307 18.57 1.44 -30.70
N GLU A 308 19.06 1.89 -31.85
CA GLU A 308 19.82 1.08 -32.80
C GLU A 308 21.33 1.30 -32.61
N GLY A 309 22.16 0.28 -32.88
CA GLY A 309 23.62 0.39 -32.81
C GLY A 309 24.23 0.47 -31.40
N VAL A 310 23.50 0.06 -30.36
CA VAL A 310 23.94 0.15 -28.95
C VAL A 310 24.12 -1.22 -28.29
N ASP A 311 25.10 -1.35 -27.39
CA ASP A 311 25.30 -2.57 -26.59
C ASP A 311 24.28 -2.64 -25.43
N MET A 312 23.22 -3.40 -25.66
CA MET A 312 22.14 -3.63 -24.69
C MET A 312 22.62 -4.28 -23.39
N GLU A 313 23.57 -5.21 -23.43
CA GLU A 313 23.96 -5.98 -22.24
C GLU A 313 24.99 -5.20 -21.40
N ALA A 314 25.90 -4.46 -22.04
CA ALA A 314 26.76 -3.49 -21.34
C ALA A 314 25.95 -2.35 -20.70
N LEU A 315 24.96 -1.79 -21.41
CA LEU A 315 24.08 -0.76 -20.87
C LEU A 315 23.19 -1.30 -19.73
N ARG A 316 22.66 -2.51 -19.86
CA ARG A 316 21.93 -3.22 -18.80
C ARG A 316 22.82 -3.43 -17.58
N LYS A 317 24.06 -3.92 -17.75
CA LYS A 317 25.00 -4.08 -16.64
C LYS A 317 25.29 -2.73 -15.98
N LYS A 318 25.60 -1.68 -16.75
CA LYS A 318 25.85 -0.33 -16.23
C LYS A 318 24.64 0.23 -15.46
N LEU A 319 23.41 -0.01 -15.96
CA LEU A 319 22.16 0.38 -15.29
C LEU A 319 21.96 -0.38 -13.97
N LEU A 320 22.28 -1.68 -13.93
CA LEU A 320 22.22 -2.48 -12.70
C LEU A 320 23.37 -2.14 -11.73
N ASP A 321 24.55 -1.78 -12.20
CA ASP A 321 25.68 -1.39 -11.34
C ASP A 321 25.57 0.07 -10.86
N TYR A 322 24.63 0.87 -11.40
CA TYR A 322 24.45 2.28 -11.03
C TYR A 322 23.99 2.47 -9.57
N ARG A 323 24.69 3.35 -8.83
CA ARG A 323 24.48 3.68 -7.40
C ARG A 323 24.36 5.20 -7.17
N PRO A 324 23.31 5.88 -7.62
CA PRO A 324 23.10 7.30 -7.29
C PRO A 324 22.92 7.55 -5.79
N ASP A 325 23.32 8.73 -5.31
CA ASP A 325 23.19 9.15 -3.90
C ASP A 325 21.81 9.72 -3.53
N LYS A 326 20.99 10.05 -4.54
CA LYS A 326 19.59 10.50 -4.38
C LYS A 326 18.77 10.14 -5.61
N LEU A 327 17.45 10.12 -5.46
CA LEU A 327 16.51 9.88 -6.55
C LEU A 327 15.88 11.21 -6.99
N ILE A 328 15.94 11.53 -8.29
CA ILE A 328 15.27 12.72 -8.85
C ILE A 328 13.85 12.32 -9.24
N GLY A 329 12.86 13.03 -8.71
CA GLY A 329 11.44 12.66 -8.78
C GLY A 329 10.52 13.84 -9.13
N THR A 330 9.36 13.56 -9.73
CA THR A 330 8.30 14.55 -9.94
C THR A 330 7.37 14.67 -8.72
N GLY A 331 7.33 13.65 -7.85
CA GLY A 331 6.41 13.55 -6.71
C GLY A 331 6.56 14.65 -5.64
N PRO A 332 5.61 14.70 -4.69
CA PRO A 332 5.55 15.76 -3.68
C PRO A 332 6.62 15.67 -2.58
N TYR A 333 7.30 14.53 -2.43
CA TYR A 333 8.26 14.32 -1.35
C TYR A 333 9.66 14.07 -1.89
N VAL A 334 10.66 14.28 -1.02
CA VAL A 334 12.05 13.85 -1.18
C VAL A 334 12.48 13.12 0.10
N TYR A 335 13.51 12.26 0.00
CA TYR A 335 14.11 11.66 1.18
C TYR A 335 14.83 12.71 2.02
N GLU A 336 14.56 12.74 3.32
CA GLU A 336 15.29 13.55 4.30
C GLU A 336 16.35 12.71 5.01
N SER A 337 15.97 11.54 5.53
CA SER A 337 16.89 10.61 6.22
C SER A 337 16.33 9.18 6.28
N TYR A 338 17.12 8.23 6.78
CA TYR A 338 16.69 6.86 7.03
C TYR A 338 17.56 6.19 8.10
N THR A 339 16.99 5.19 8.77
CA THR A 339 17.62 4.29 9.74
C THR A 339 17.27 2.84 9.37
N ASP A 340 17.78 1.86 10.11
CA ASP A 340 17.42 0.44 9.90
C ASP A 340 15.93 0.11 10.16
N THR A 341 15.20 1.05 10.78
CA THR A 341 13.81 0.92 11.23
C THR A 341 12.83 1.90 10.59
N GLU A 342 13.27 3.04 10.05
CA GLU A 342 12.37 4.00 9.37
C GLU A 342 13.01 4.77 8.20
N TRP A 343 12.17 5.24 7.28
CA TRP A 343 12.53 6.20 6.24
C TRP A 343 11.74 7.49 6.49
N ILE A 344 12.42 8.64 6.50
CA ILE A 344 11.81 9.95 6.69
C ILE A 344 11.83 10.71 5.37
N TYR A 345 10.64 11.15 4.96
CA TYR A 345 10.41 11.95 3.77
C TYR A 345 9.97 13.35 4.19
N LYS A 346 10.48 14.37 3.49
CA LYS A 346 10.05 15.76 3.63
C LYS A 346 9.32 16.21 2.36
N LYS A 347 8.24 16.96 2.50
CA LYS A 347 7.53 17.59 1.38
C LYS A 347 8.47 18.57 0.67
N ARG A 348 8.54 18.51 -0.65
CA ARG A 348 9.35 19.45 -1.46
C ARG A 348 8.55 20.70 -1.76
N GLU A 349 9.24 21.84 -1.78
CA GLU A 349 8.70 23.07 -2.34
C GLU A 349 8.52 22.94 -3.87
N GLY A 350 7.57 23.70 -4.42
CA GLY A 350 7.36 23.77 -5.86
C GLY A 350 6.84 22.49 -6.51
N TYR A 351 6.13 21.63 -5.77
CA TYR A 351 5.45 20.46 -6.34
C TYR A 351 4.50 20.88 -7.48
N TRP A 352 4.63 20.25 -8.64
CA TRP A 352 3.98 20.68 -9.89
C TRP A 352 2.45 20.73 -9.80
N VAL A 353 1.84 19.84 -9.02
CA VAL A 353 0.39 19.83 -8.78
C VAL A 353 -0.11 21.13 -8.17
N GLU A 354 0.63 21.66 -7.19
CA GLU A 354 0.27 22.88 -6.47
C GLU A 354 0.57 24.10 -7.35
N LYS A 355 1.72 24.11 -8.05
CA LYS A 355 2.08 25.14 -9.04
C LYS A 355 1.04 25.29 -10.16
N LEU A 356 0.48 24.18 -10.66
CA LEU A 356 -0.50 24.18 -11.74
C LEU A 356 -1.96 24.33 -11.27
N GLY A 357 -2.20 24.53 -9.95
CA GLY A 357 -3.55 24.77 -9.41
C GLY A 357 -4.54 23.62 -9.63
N LEU A 358 -4.05 22.37 -9.71
CA LEU A 358 -4.86 21.24 -10.16
C LEU A 358 -5.80 20.73 -9.05
N TYR A 359 -7.02 20.32 -9.46
CA TYR A 359 -8.17 20.11 -8.57
C TYR A 359 -7.97 19.15 -7.40
N TRP A 360 -7.03 18.20 -7.50
CA TRP A 360 -6.69 17.28 -6.42
C TRP A 360 -6.03 18.00 -5.22
N GLY A 361 -5.35 19.13 -5.45
CA GLY A 361 -4.87 20.05 -4.42
C GLY A 361 -3.46 19.78 -3.88
N GLY A 362 -2.89 18.59 -4.08
CA GLY A 362 -1.51 18.25 -3.72
C GLY A 362 -1.32 17.79 -2.27
N ALA A 363 -0.20 17.12 -2.00
CA ALA A 363 0.09 16.48 -0.71
C ALA A 363 0.00 17.44 0.50
N LYS A 364 -0.62 16.96 1.59
CA LYS A 364 -1.00 17.78 2.75
C LYS A 364 -0.26 17.47 4.06
N PHE A 365 0.73 16.59 4.04
CA PHE A 365 1.64 16.37 5.16
C PHE A 365 3.00 16.98 4.85
N ASP A 366 3.63 17.58 5.85
CA ASP A 366 4.98 18.14 5.74
C ASP A 366 6.04 17.04 5.77
N LYS A 367 5.78 15.97 6.55
CA LYS A 367 6.61 14.75 6.58
C LYS A 367 5.83 13.45 6.55
N ILE A 368 6.46 12.43 5.97
CA ILE A 368 6.07 11.04 6.11
C ILE A 368 7.16 10.30 6.88
N HIS A 369 6.79 9.67 7.99
CA HIS A 369 7.63 8.69 8.68
C HIS A 369 7.17 7.30 8.29
N TRP A 370 8.00 6.56 7.58
CA TRP A 370 7.72 5.22 7.10
C TRP A 370 8.49 4.20 7.92
N TYR A 371 7.81 3.61 8.90
CA TYR A 371 8.34 2.57 9.76
C TYR A 371 8.32 1.20 9.08
N ARG A 372 9.41 0.47 9.25
CA ARG A 372 9.59 -0.89 8.79
C ARG A 372 8.90 -1.87 9.73
N ARG A 373 7.94 -2.64 9.20
CA ARG A 373 7.41 -3.83 9.89
C ARG A 373 8.49 -4.92 9.94
N ILE A 374 9.02 -5.22 11.13
CA ILE A 374 9.95 -6.33 11.36
C ILE A 374 9.20 -7.67 11.28
N SER A 375 8.14 -7.82 12.07
CA SER A 375 7.18 -8.93 12.04
C SER A 375 5.79 -8.41 12.44
N ASP A 376 4.73 -9.20 12.23
CA ASP A 376 3.41 -8.81 12.72
C ASP A 376 3.38 -8.75 14.27
N PRO A 377 3.82 -9.79 15.03
CA PRO A 377 3.75 -9.77 16.50
C PRO A 377 4.51 -8.61 17.15
N ALA A 378 5.70 -8.25 16.63
CA ALA A 378 6.49 -7.14 17.16
C ALA A 378 5.81 -5.77 16.96
N SER A 379 4.85 -5.69 16.03
CA SER A 379 4.16 -4.45 15.70
C SER A 379 2.94 -4.18 16.57
N TRP A 380 2.26 -5.22 17.08
CA TRP A 380 0.97 -5.07 17.79
C TRP A 380 1.02 -4.13 18.99
N PRO A 381 2.03 -4.15 19.89
CA PRO A 381 2.10 -3.21 21.02
C PRO A 381 2.22 -1.75 20.57
N LEU A 382 2.95 -1.49 19.48
CA LEU A 382 3.13 -0.14 18.93
C LEU A 382 1.84 0.37 18.25
N ILE A 383 1.09 -0.51 17.61
CA ILE A 383 -0.21 -0.22 17.01
C ILE A 383 -1.23 0.11 18.10
N MET A 384 -1.35 -0.72 19.15
CA MET A 384 -2.22 -0.46 20.31
C MET A 384 -1.81 0.81 21.07
N ALA A 385 -0.51 1.14 21.11
CA ALA A 385 0.00 2.40 21.64
C ALA A 385 -0.20 3.62 20.69
N ARG A 386 -1.03 3.49 19.64
CA ARG A 386 -1.41 4.57 18.70
C ARG A 386 -0.21 5.25 18.02
N LYS A 387 0.89 4.52 17.80
CA LYS A 387 2.13 5.06 17.21
C LYS A 387 2.03 5.33 15.71
N PHE A 388 1.12 4.66 15.01
CA PHE A 388 0.96 4.77 13.55
C PHE A 388 -0.40 5.32 13.17
N ASP A 389 -0.41 6.05 12.06
CA ASP A 389 -1.59 6.70 11.50
C ASP A 389 -2.20 5.87 10.36
N TYR A 390 -1.39 5.06 9.67
CA TYR A 390 -1.83 4.02 8.74
C TYR A 390 -0.95 2.76 8.85
N THR A 391 -1.56 1.57 8.82
CA THR A 391 -0.84 0.29 8.86
C THR A 391 -1.26 -0.64 7.72
N TRP A 392 -0.30 -1.41 7.22
CA TRP A 392 -0.50 -2.51 6.28
C TRP A 392 0.26 -3.73 6.84
N THR A 393 -0.38 -4.43 7.78
CA THR A 393 0.23 -5.45 8.65
C THR A 393 -0.87 -6.38 9.17
N GLY A 394 -0.57 -7.66 9.35
CA GLY A 394 -1.47 -8.61 10.02
C GLY A 394 -1.56 -8.31 11.52
N LEU A 395 -2.74 -8.48 12.09
CA LEU A 395 -3.00 -8.31 13.52
C LEU A 395 -3.40 -9.64 14.16
N SER A 396 -3.07 -9.82 15.44
CA SER A 396 -3.76 -10.84 16.22
C SER A 396 -5.26 -10.50 16.34
N PRO A 397 -6.14 -11.50 16.54
CA PRO A 397 -7.56 -11.26 16.78
C PRO A 397 -7.84 -10.29 17.92
N GLU A 398 -7.00 -10.27 18.96
CA GLU A 398 -7.17 -9.36 20.09
C GLU A 398 -6.68 -7.94 19.78
N CYS A 399 -5.54 -7.78 19.10
CA CYS A 399 -5.09 -6.48 18.64
C CYS A 399 -6.11 -5.87 17.66
N TYR A 400 -6.66 -6.66 16.74
CA TYR A 400 -7.70 -6.22 15.82
C TYR A 400 -8.98 -5.78 16.55
N LYS A 401 -9.52 -6.60 17.47
CA LYS A 401 -10.69 -6.24 18.29
C LYS A 401 -10.47 -4.95 19.09
N THR A 402 -9.28 -4.79 19.67
CA THR A 402 -8.88 -3.59 20.41
C THR A 402 -8.91 -2.36 19.52
N MET A 403 -8.26 -2.41 18.36
CA MET A 403 -8.22 -1.27 17.42
C MET A 403 -9.58 -0.96 16.79
N ALA A 404 -10.38 -1.97 16.47
CA ALA A 404 -11.72 -1.81 15.90
C ALA A 404 -12.75 -1.18 16.86
N ARG A 405 -12.50 -1.26 18.18
CA ARG A 405 -13.32 -0.62 19.23
C ARG A 405 -12.75 0.72 19.72
N MET A 406 -11.55 1.08 19.27
CA MET A 406 -10.84 2.25 19.78
C MET A 406 -11.41 3.55 19.17
N PRO A 407 -11.86 4.53 19.98
CA PRO A 407 -12.25 5.83 19.47
C PRO A 407 -11.12 6.48 18.65
N GLY A 408 -11.50 7.14 17.55
CA GLY A 408 -10.56 7.76 16.61
C GLY A 408 -9.82 6.80 15.68
N TYR A 409 -10.16 5.52 15.68
CA TYR A 409 -9.64 4.55 14.70
C TYR A 409 -10.74 3.98 13.80
N TRP A 410 -10.34 3.65 12.58
CA TRP A 410 -11.13 2.91 11.61
C TRP A 410 -10.34 1.70 11.13
N THR A 411 -10.98 0.55 11.12
CA THR A 411 -10.44 -0.69 10.54
C THR A 411 -11.16 -0.98 9.22
N PRO A 412 -10.65 -0.48 8.06
CA PRO A 412 -11.21 -0.82 6.76
C PRO A 412 -11.22 -2.33 6.55
N LYS A 413 -12.20 -2.83 5.79
CA LYS A 413 -12.33 -4.23 5.38
C LYS A 413 -12.56 -4.29 3.88
N VAL A 414 -11.76 -5.03 3.12
CA VAL A 414 -12.02 -5.28 1.69
C VAL A 414 -11.67 -6.69 1.26
N PRO A 415 -12.39 -7.28 0.27
CA PRO A 415 -11.95 -8.49 -0.40
C PRO A 415 -10.52 -8.31 -0.90
N TRP A 416 -9.60 -9.15 -0.40
CA TRP A 416 -8.21 -9.06 -0.83
C TRP A 416 -8.00 -9.77 -2.18
N LEU A 417 -8.98 -10.50 -2.74
CA LEU A 417 -8.84 -11.22 -4.01
C LEU A 417 -7.55 -12.05 -4.08
N HIS A 418 -7.12 -12.57 -2.92
CA HIS A 418 -5.76 -13.01 -2.62
C HIS A 418 -5.79 -13.84 -1.34
N GLY A 419 -5.00 -14.90 -1.25
CA GLY A 419 -4.97 -15.71 -0.03
C GLY A 419 -4.07 -16.93 -0.09
N HIS A 420 -4.20 -17.80 0.92
CA HIS A 420 -3.28 -18.91 1.14
C HIS A 420 -3.61 -20.09 0.24
N ALA A 421 -2.56 -20.72 -0.27
CA ALA A 421 -2.63 -22.04 -0.85
C ALA A 421 -1.45 -22.89 -0.38
N LEU A 422 -1.69 -24.19 -0.26
CA LEU A 422 -0.68 -25.19 0.03
C LEU A 422 -0.08 -25.68 -1.29
N TYR A 423 1.19 -25.39 -1.49
CA TYR A 423 1.98 -25.78 -2.66
C TYR A 423 2.63 -27.14 -2.41
N PHE A 424 2.58 -28.02 -3.41
CA PHE A 424 3.23 -29.32 -3.39
C PHE A 424 4.46 -29.32 -4.30
N ASN A 425 5.59 -29.84 -3.84
CA ASN A 425 6.75 -30.04 -4.73
C ASN A 425 6.55 -31.29 -5.58
N CYS A 426 5.92 -31.15 -6.75
CA CYS A 426 5.58 -32.22 -7.68
C CYS A 426 6.79 -32.94 -8.29
N ARG A 427 8.02 -32.50 -8.03
CA ARG A 427 9.26 -33.21 -8.39
C ARG A 427 9.75 -34.18 -7.31
N ARG A 428 9.35 -34.01 -6.04
CA ARG A 428 9.82 -34.87 -4.93
C ARG A 428 8.92 -36.09 -4.78
N TYR A 429 9.50 -37.28 -4.75
CA TYR A 429 8.77 -38.48 -4.34
C TYR A 429 8.45 -38.42 -2.83
N PRO A 430 7.23 -38.75 -2.37
CA PRO A 430 6.08 -39.24 -3.16
C PRO A 430 5.11 -38.14 -3.64
N LEU A 431 5.38 -36.86 -3.39
CA LEU A 431 4.52 -35.73 -3.81
C LEU A 431 4.42 -35.55 -5.33
N ASN A 432 5.22 -36.26 -6.13
CA ASN A 432 5.05 -36.35 -7.58
C ASN A 432 3.81 -37.16 -7.98
N ILE A 433 3.34 -38.10 -7.15
CA ILE A 433 2.12 -38.87 -7.37
C ILE A 433 0.90 -38.01 -7.01
N THR A 434 -0.05 -37.89 -7.94
CA THR A 434 -1.24 -37.02 -7.80
C THR A 434 -2.14 -37.46 -6.65
N GLU A 435 -2.34 -38.76 -6.55
CA GLU A 435 -3.15 -39.42 -5.53
C GLU A 435 -2.57 -39.21 -4.12
N VAL A 436 -1.25 -39.11 -3.95
CA VAL A 436 -0.63 -38.75 -2.66
C VAL A 436 -0.95 -37.31 -2.27
N ARG A 437 -1.00 -36.39 -3.25
CA ARG A 437 -1.45 -35.01 -3.01
C ARG A 437 -2.93 -34.97 -2.61
N TRP A 438 -3.79 -35.81 -3.21
CA TRP A 438 -5.18 -35.99 -2.78
C TRP A 438 -5.30 -36.51 -1.35
N ALA A 439 -4.51 -37.53 -0.99
CA ALA A 439 -4.51 -38.07 0.37
C ALA A 439 -4.11 -37.00 1.41
N ILE A 440 -3.08 -36.20 1.12
CA ILE A 440 -2.68 -35.09 1.98
C ILE A 440 -3.80 -34.04 2.09
N ALA A 441 -4.46 -33.70 0.99
CA ALA A 441 -5.59 -32.75 1.01
C ALA A 441 -6.78 -33.27 1.82
N TYR A 442 -7.12 -34.55 1.69
CA TYR A 442 -8.19 -35.20 2.49
C TYR A 442 -7.83 -35.37 3.97
N ALA A 443 -6.53 -35.41 4.31
CA ALA A 443 -6.04 -35.45 5.68
C ALA A 443 -5.95 -34.08 6.38
N ILE A 444 -6.34 -32.99 5.71
CA ILE A 444 -6.32 -31.62 6.26
C ILE A 444 -7.75 -31.09 6.37
N ASP A 445 -8.19 -30.83 7.60
CA ASP A 445 -9.36 -30.02 7.89
C ASP A 445 -9.08 -28.55 7.54
N ARG A 446 -9.70 -28.13 6.43
CA ARG A 446 -9.59 -26.77 5.89
C ARG A 446 -10.43 -25.76 6.68
N ASP A 447 -11.46 -26.18 7.41
CA ASP A 447 -12.22 -25.30 8.31
C ASP A 447 -11.43 -25.05 9.60
N GLU A 448 -10.80 -26.08 10.18
CA GLU A 448 -9.85 -25.93 11.30
C GLU A 448 -8.70 -25.01 10.89
N TYR A 449 -8.07 -25.23 9.73
CA TYR A 449 -7.05 -24.35 9.17
C TYR A 449 -7.53 -22.90 9.04
N CYS A 450 -8.72 -22.66 8.50
CA CYS A 450 -9.27 -21.31 8.35
C CYS A 450 -9.54 -20.62 9.71
N SER A 451 -9.87 -21.40 10.75
CA SER A 451 -10.10 -20.87 12.10
C SER A 451 -8.82 -20.40 12.81
N VAL A 452 -7.65 -20.89 12.40
CA VAL A 452 -6.34 -20.53 12.98
C VAL A 452 -5.51 -19.61 12.07
N ALA A 453 -5.69 -19.69 10.74
CA ALA A 453 -4.98 -18.86 9.75
C ALA A 453 -5.52 -17.41 9.65
N ILE A 454 -6.06 -16.89 10.75
CA ILE A 454 -6.64 -15.55 10.87
C ILE A 454 -5.54 -14.49 10.87
N GLU A 455 -5.70 -13.47 10.03
CA GLU A 455 -4.76 -12.34 9.93
C GLU A 455 -5.25 -11.03 10.53
N TRP A 456 -6.53 -10.96 10.92
CA TRP A 456 -7.11 -9.86 11.68
C TRP A 456 -8.21 -10.39 12.61
N GLY A 457 -9.49 -10.14 12.32
CA GLY A 457 -10.62 -10.81 12.96
C GLY A 457 -11.02 -12.10 12.24
N PRO A 458 -11.91 -12.95 12.80
CA PRO A 458 -12.38 -14.16 12.14
C PRO A 458 -13.03 -13.90 10.76
N GLU A 459 -13.55 -12.70 10.52
CA GLU A 459 -14.03 -12.26 9.21
C GLU A 459 -12.93 -12.03 8.15
N SER A 460 -11.65 -12.14 8.53
CA SER A 460 -10.51 -11.97 7.61
C SER A 460 -10.21 -13.17 6.72
N VAL A 461 -10.94 -14.26 6.89
CA VAL A 461 -10.71 -15.53 6.19
C VAL A 461 -12.02 -16.00 5.55
N VAL A 462 -11.97 -16.29 4.24
CA VAL A 462 -13.10 -16.83 3.49
C VAL A 462 -12.67 -18.15 2.85
N LYS A 463 -13.08 -19.30 3.41
CA LYS A 463 -12.75 -20.63 2.87
C LYS A 463 -13.11 -20.68 1.38
N ALA A 464 -12.20 -21.18 0.57
CA ALA A 464 -12.50 -21.44 -0.84
C ALA A 464 -13.35 -22.72 -0.95
N GLU A 465 -14.68 -22.57 -1.10
CA GLU A 465 -15.60 -23.70 -1.33
C GLU A 465 -15.11 -24.60 -2.47
N TRP A 466 -14.66 -23.97 -3.56
CA TRP A 466 -14.11 -24.61 -4.74
C TRP A 466 -12.62 -24.32 -4.83
N PRO A 467 -11.72 -25.27 -4.53
CA PRO A 467 -10.29 -25.03 -4.59
C PRO A 467 -9.79 -25.08 -6.04
N VAL A 468 -9.97 -23.96 -6.75
CA VAL A 468 -9.64 -23.76 -8.17
C VAL A 468 -8.73 -22.54 -8.41
N CYS A 469 -8.28 -21.89 -7.34
CA CYS A 469 -7.44 -20.68 -7.34
C CYS A 469 -8.08 -19.44 -8.01
N ILE A 470 -9.41 -19.34 -7.90
CA ILE A 470 -10.20 -18.14 -8.24
C ILE A 470 -10.76 -17.57 -6.93
N SER A 471 -10.97 -16.25 -6.85
CA SER A 471 -11.64 -15.62 -5.71
C SER A 471 -13.03 -16.26 -5.49
N PRO A 472 -13.43 -16.58 -4.24
CA PRO A 472 -14.79 -17.02 -3.94
C PRO A 472 -15.86 -16.00 -4.37
N ALA A 473 -15.52 -14.70 -4.46
CA ALA A 473 -16.42 -13.66 -4.95
C ALA A 473 -16.63 -13.70 -6.48
N ASP A 474 -15.60 -14.12 -7.24
CA ASP A 474 -15.62 -14.12 -8.72
C ASP A 474 -15.85 -15.52 -9.33
N VAL A 475 -15.76 -16.62 -8.56
CA VAL A 475 -15.77 -18.00 -9.10
C VAL A 475 -16.97 -18.29 -10.01
N TYR A 476 -18.16 -17.81 -9.64
CA TYR A 476 -19.40 -18.04 -10.39
C TYR A 476 -19.53 -17.19 -11.68
N TYR A 477 -18.70 -16.15 -11.86
CA TYR A 477 -18.61 -15.44 -13.14
C TYR A 477 -17.87 -16.28 -14.19
N TRP A 478 -16.88 -17.05 -13.74
CA TRP A 478 -16.00 -17.88 -14.58
C TRP A 478 -16.55 -19.29 -14.81
N LEU A 479 -17.09 -19.92 -13.77
CA LEU A 479 -17.47 -21.34 -13.74
C LEU A 479 -18.89 -21.48 -13.16
N SER A 480 -19.82 -22.13 -13.89
CA SER A 480 -21.19 -22.31 -13.40
C SER A 480 -21.25 -23.32 -12.25
N LYS A 481 -22.27 -23.22 -11.40
CA LYS A 481 -22.49 -24.15 -10.27
C LYS A 481 -22.55 -25.62 -10.74
N ASP A 482 -23.27 -25.89 -11.82
CA ASP A 482 -23.41 -27.26 -12.36
C ASP A 482 -22.08 -27.81 -12.88
N TRP A 483 -21.26 -26.94 -13.48
CA TRP A 483 -19.92 -27.32 -13.94
C TRP A 483 -18.99 -27.62 -12.76
N LEU A 484 -19.01 -26.78 -11.72
CA LEU A 484 -18.24 -26.97 -10.49
C LEU A 484 -18.65 -28.28 -9.79
N ASN A 485 -19.95 -28.48 -9.57
CA ASN A 485 -20.50 -29.71 -8.97
C ASN A 485 -20.12 -30.98 -9.76
N LYS A 486 -20.03 -30.91 -11.09
CA LYS A 486 -19.70 -32.05 -11.95
C LYS A 486 -18.20 -32.38 -11.97
N TRP A 487 -17.34 -31.37 -11.97
CA TRP A 487 -15.93 -31.54 -12.35
C TRP A 487 -14.91 -31.21 -11.24
N ILE A 488 -15.30 -30.53 -10.16
CA ILE A 488 -14.38 -30.04 -9.13
C ILE A 488 -14.60 -30.76 -7.80
N ASN A 489 -13.51 -31.29 -7.25
CA ASN A 489 -13.46 -31.89 -5.93
C ASN A 489 -13.20 -30.80 -4.87
N LYS A 490 -14.04 -30.73 -3.84
CA LYS A 490 -13.89 -29.76 -2.73
C LYS A 490 -12.74 -30.12 -1.77
N TYR A 491 -12.34 -31.40 -1.75
CA TYR A 491 -11.41 -31.97 -0.76
C TYR A 491 -11.84 -31.65 0.68
N GLU A 492 -13.11 -31.90 1.01
CA GLU A 492 -13.60 -31.84 2.39
C GLU A 492 -12.89 -32.91 3.24
N TYR A 493 -12.65 -32.61 4.52
CA TYR A 493 -11.86 -33.45 5.43
C TYR A 493 -12.40 -34.89 5.51
N ASN A 494 -11.54 -35.85 5.15
CA ASN A 494 -11.87 -37.27 5.13
C ASN A 494 -10.59 -38.12 5.30
N PRO A 495 -10.08 -38.28 6.54
CA PRO A 495 -8.86 -39.04 6.78
C PRO A 495 -9.01 -40.52 6.41
N GLN A 496 -10.22 -41.10 6.45
CA GLN A 496 -10.46 -42.48 6.02
C GLN A 496 -10.14 -42.65 4.53
N LYS A 497 -10.65 -41.76 3.68
CA LYS A 497 -10.33 -41.74 2.25
C LYS A 497 -8.85 -41.47 1.98
N ALA A 498 -8.21 -40.63 2.80
CA ALA A 498 -6.75 -40.46 2.75
C ALA A 498 -6.01 -41.78 3.05
N GLU A 499 -6.46 -42.57 4.04
CA GLU A 499 -5.88 -43.89 4.33
C GLU A 499 -6.06 -44.88 3.17
N GLU A 500 -7.26 -44.92 2.58
CA GLU A 500 -7.59 -45.79 1.45
C GLU A 500 -6.68 -45.51 0.24
N ILE A 501 -6.47 -44.24 -0.08
CA ILE A 501 -5.58 -43.80 -1.16
C ILE A 501 -4.11 -44.18 -0.86
N LEU A 502 -3.62 -43.94 0.35
CA LEU A 502 -2.23 -44.33 0.69
C LEU A 502 -2.04 -45.85 0.65
N LYS A 503 -3.00 -46.63 1.16
CA LYS A 503 -2.95 -48.10 1.13
C LYS A 503 -2.98 -48.65 -0.30
N SER A 504 -3.81 -48.09 -1.20
CA SER A 504 -3.87 -48.55 -2.60
C SER A 504 -2.58 -48.26 -3.38
N LEU A 505 -1.81 -47.25 -2.97
CA LEU A 505 -0.48 -46.92 -3.48
C LEU A 505 0.65 -47.72 -2.81
N GLY A 506 0.34 -48.68 -1.93
CA GLY A 506 1.31 -49.54 -1.26
C GLY A 506 2.00 -48.94 -0.03
N PHE A 507 1.52 -47.81 0.51
CA PHE A 507 2.02 -47.27 1.77
C PHE A 507 1.51 -48.15 2.92
N THR A 508 2.33 -48.30 3.96
CA THR A 508 1.96 -49.08 5.14
C THR A 508 1.88 -48.20 6.38
N LYS A 509 0.95 -48.49 7.30
CA LYS A 509 0.82 -47.80 8.58
C LYS A 509 1.26 -48.74 9.70
N LYS A 510 2.25 -48.32 10.50
CA LYS A 510 2.80 -49.06 11.65
C LYS A 510 2.93 -48.11 12.83
N ASP A 511 2.47 -48.49 14.01
CA ASP A 511 2.53 -47.68 15.23
C ASP A 511 1.95 -46.26 15.04
N GLY A 512 0.84 -46.17 14.30
CA GLY A 512 0.18 -44.91 13.92
C GLY A 512 0.89 -44.09 12.83
N LYS A 513 2.12 -44.46 12.42
CA LYS A 513 2.94 -43.73 11.44
C LYS A 513 2.85 -44.35 10.05
N TRP A 514 2.86 -43.50 9.02
CA TRP A 514 2.92 -43.93 7.62
C TRP A 514 4.36 -44.17 7.16
N TYR A 515 4.52 -45.19 6.34
CA TYR A 515 5.77 -45.56 5.68
C TYR A 515 5.53 -45.66 4.17
N LEU A 516 6.49 -45.15 3.40
CA LEU A 516 6.54 -45.23 1.95
C LEU A 516 6.59 -46.71 1.51
N PRO A 517 6.21 -47.03 0.27
CA PRO A 517 6.46 -48.34 -0.36
C PRO A 517 7.95 -48.77 -0.33
N THR A 518 8.88 -47.81 -0.21
CA THR A 518 10.32 -48.05 -0.03
C THR A 518 10.72 -48.52 1.37
N GLY A 519 9.79 -48.49 2.34
CA GLY A 519 10.04 -48.84 3.74
C GLY A 519 10.51 -47.68 4.63
N GLU A 520 10.84 -46.52 4.05
CA GLU A 520 11.18 -45.31 4.80
C GLU A 520 9.93 -44.68 5.44
N GLN A 521 10.07 -44.04 6.60
CA GLN A 521 8.96 -43.33 7.22
C GLN A 521 8.56 -42.12 6.36
N PHE A 522 7.26 -41.94 6.11
CA PHE A 522 6.77 -40.79 5.36
C PHE A 522 6.85 -39.53 6.23
N LYS A 523 7.77 -38.62 5.88
CA LYS A 523 8.00 -37.34 6.55
C LYS A 523 7.88 -36.17 5.57
N LEU A 524 7.42 -35.02 6.05
CA LEU A 524 7.25 -33.78 5.28
C LEU A 524 7.74 -32.56 6.06
N THR A 525 7.88 -31.43 5.36
CA THR A 525 8.12 -30.11 5.96
C THR A 525 7.21 -29.07 5.32
N VAL A 526 6.54 -28.24 6.12
CA VAL A 526 5.75 -27.09 5.64
C VAL A 526 6.58 -25.83 5.78
N HIS A 527 6.94 -25.21 4.66
CA HIS A 527 7.65 -23.92 4.67
C HIS A 527 6.66 -22.76 4.78
N VAL A 528 7.05 -21.71 5.50
CA VAL A 528 6.23 -20.52 5.72
C VAL A 528 7.08 -19.25 5.91
N PRO A 529 6.63 -18.05 5.48
CA PRO A 529 7.33 -16.80 5.77
C PRO A 529 7.36 -16.52 7.28
N ALA A 530 8.55 -16.26 7.81
CA ALA A 530 8.76 -16.12 9.25
C ALA A 530 8.02 -14.92 9.85
N GLY A 531 7.40 -15.10 11.01
CA GLY A 531 6.77 -14.02 11.78
C GLY A 531 5.58 -13.30 11.12
N TRP A 532 4.92 -13.93 10.14
CA TRP A 532 3.67 -13.43 9.54
C TRP A 532 2.46 -14.01 10.29
N ALA A 533 1.54 -13.13 10.73
CA ALA A 533 0.29 -13.53 11.39
C ALA A 533 -0.54 -14.44 10.47
N GLY A 534 -1.30 -15.41 11.00
CA GLY A 534 -2.10 -16.36 10.22
C GLY A 534 -1.31 -17.38 9.38
N TRP A 535 -0.17 -17.00 8.80
CA TRP A 535 0.70 -17.90 8.03
C TRP A 535 1.34 -18.96 8.91
N VAL A 536 2.08 -18.54 9.93
CA VAL A 536 2.81 -19.47 10.83
C VAL A 536 1.82 -20.40 11.57
N PRO A 537 0.74 -19.90 12.21
CA PRO A 537 -0.29 -20.78 12.81
C PRO A 537 -0.94 -21.73 11.80
N GLY A 538 -1.17 -21.29 10.55
CA GLY A 538 -1.66 -22.16 9.48
C GLY A 538 -0.66 -23.28 9.14
N ALA A 539 0.63 -22.99 9.07
CA ALA A 539 1.67 -24.00 8.81
C ALA A 539 1.78 -25.01 9.97
N GLU A 540 1.76 -24.52 11.21
CA GLU A 540 1.76 -25.35 12.43
C GLU A 540 0.53 -26.26 12.49
N ASN A 541 -0.63 -25.75 12.08
CA ASN A 541 -1.85 -26.52 12.01
C ASN A 541 -1.79 -27.63 10.95
N VAL A 542 -1.37 -27.33 9.71
CA VAL A 542 -1.14 -28.36 8.68
C VAL A 542 -0.15 -29.42 9.18
N ALA A 543 0.96 -29.01 9.80
CA ALA A 543 1.96 -29.93 10.34
C ALA A 543 1.40 -30.82 11.47
N THR A 544 0.58 -30.24 12.35
CA THR A 544 -0.10 -30.95 13.46
C THR A 544 -1.10 -31.97 12.93
N GLN A 545 -1.96 -31.57 11.99
CA GLN A 545 -2.98 -32.44 11.40
C GLN A 545 -2.36 -33.62 10.65
N LEU A 546 -1.34 -33.37 9.80
CA LEU A 546 -0.64 -34.44 9.09
C LEU A 546 0.12 -35.38 10.03
N THR A 547 0.75 -34.85 11.09
CA THR A 547 1.42 -35.68 12.11
C THR A 547 0.42 -36.54 12.88
N LYS A 548 -0.75 -36.00 13.24
CA LYS A 548 -1.88 -36.74 13.86
C LYS A 548 -2.43 -37.83 12.94
N PHE A 549 -2.45 -37.59 11.62
CA PHE A 549 -2.82 -38.58 10.60
C PHE A 549 -1.77 -39.70 10.41
N GLY A 550 -0.52 -39.43 10.80
CA GLY A 550 0.61 -40.38 10.80
C GLY A 550 1.78 -39.98 9.89
N ILE A 551 1.72 -38.84 9.21
CA ILE A 551 2.79 -38.31 8.35
C ILE A 551 3.56 -37.26 9.16
N GLU A 552 4.72 -37.63 9.69
CA GLU A 552 5.52 -36.77 10.57
C GLU A 552 5.93 -35.49 9.83
N THR A 553 5.39 -34.35 10.25
CA THR A 553 5.50 -33.09 9.51
C THR A 553 5.96 -31.98 10.44
N THR A 554 6.97 -31.21 10.03
CA THR A 554 7.50 -30.06 10.78
C THR A 554 7.40 -28.75 10.01
N VAL A 555 7.38 -27.62 10.72
CA VAL A 555 7.37 -26.28 10.11
C VAL A 555 8.81 -25.77 9.91
N ILE A 556 9.05 -25.08 8.79
CA ILE A 556 10.29 -24.34 8.53
C ILE A 556 9.93 -22.89 8.21
N GLU A 557 10.19 -22.00 9.16
CA GLU A 557 10.10 -20.56 8.97
C GLU A 557 11.30 -20.03 8.18
N LEU A 558 11.05 -19.20 7.16
CA LEU A 558 12.09 -18.55 6.34
C LEU A 558 11.87 -17.04 6.29
N ASP A 559 12.95 -16.27 6.41
CA ASP A 559 12.90 -14.83 6.15
C ASP A 559 12.42 -14.52 4.71
N TRP A 560 11.65 -13.43 4.57
CA TRP A 560 11.06 -13.04 3.30
C TRP A 560 12.09 -12.74 2.19
N GLY A 561 13.27 -12.23 2.55
CA GLY A 561 14.37 -12.00 1.62
C GLY A 561 14.95 -13.30 1.05
N MET A 562 14.85 -14.42 1.78
CA MET A 562 15.23 -15.75 1.31
C MET A 562 14.10 -16.49 0.58
N TRP A 563 12.83 -16.18 0.91
CA TRP A 563 11.64 -16.87 0.39
C TRP A 563 11.63 -17.03 -1.12
N GLY A 564 11.90 -15.95 -1.85
CA GLY A 564 11.94 -15.95 -3.32
C GLY A 564 12.96 -16.95 -3.88
N LYS A 565 14.16 -16.98 -3.32
CA LYS A 565 15.26 -17.81 -3.80
C LYS A 565 15.09 -19.29 -3.44
N THR A 566 14.67 -19.58 -2.21
CA THR A 566 14.57 -20.96 -1.71
C THR A 566 13.31 -21.66 -2.24
N ILE A 567 12.14 -21.04 -2.04
CA ILE A 567 10.85 -21.66 -2.35
C ILE A 567 10.54 -21.53 -3.84
N ARG A 568 10.59 -20.29 -4.36
CA ARG A 568 10.11 -20.00 -5.72
C ARG A 568 11.15 -20.36 -6.78
N GLU A 569 12.39 -19.88 -6.65
CA GLU A 569 13.42 -20.08 -7.66
C GLU A 569 13.95 -21.52 -7.71
N LYS A 570 14.40 -22.06 -6.57
CA LYS A 570 15.02 -23.40 -6.49
C LYS A 570 14.01 -24.55 -6.42
N GLY A 571 12.82 -24.32 -5.89
CA GLY A 571 11.90 -25.40 -5.55
C GLY A 571 12.42 -26.28 -4.40
N ASP A 572 13.02 -25.67 -3.37
CA ASP A 572 13.61 -26.36 -2.23
C ASP A 572 12.64 -26.37 -1.03
N PHE A 573 11.60 -27.17 -1.16
CA PHE A 573 10.56 -27.40 -0.13
C PHE A 573 9.90 -28.76 -0.35
N TRP A 574 9.16 -29.26 0.65
CA TRP A 574 8.21 -30.37 0.47
C TRP A 574 6.81 -29.81 0.23
N LEU A 575 6.27 -29.15 1.27
CA LEU A 575 5.10 -28.31 1.23
C LEU A 575 5.52 -26.86 1.50
N ALA A 576 4.77 -25.90 0.97
CA ALA A 576 4.92 -24.49 1.30
C ALA A 576 3.56 -23.79 1.31
N ILE A 577 3.33 -22.87 2.24
CA ILE A 577 2.21 -21.92 2.12
C ILE A 577 2.71 -20.75 1.29
N ASP A 578 2.07 -20.46 0.16
CA ASP A 578 2.30 -19.27 -0.68
C ASP A 578 0.95 -18.79 -1.24
N PHE A 579 0.92 -17.63 -1.89
CA PHE A 579 -0.30 -17.02 -2.39
C PHE A 579 -0.86 -17.76 -3.62
N TRP A 580 -2.18 -17.89 -3.77
CA TRP A 580 -2.78 -18.41 -5.02
C TRP A 580 -2.90 -17.38 -6.16
N THR A 581 -2.62 -16.09 -5.91
CA THR A 581 -2.67 -14.98 -6.89
C THR A 581 -1.97 -13.74 -6.30
N TYR A 582 -1.97 -12.58 -6.97
CA TYR A 582 -1.55 -11.27 -6.48
C TYR A 582 -2.66 -10.18 -6.57
N GLY A 583 -3.93 -10.55 -6.46
CA GLY A 583 -5.01 -9.57 -6.26
C GLY A 583 -5.61 -9.02 -7.56
N THR A 584 -5.85 -9.90 -8.54
CA THR A 584 -6.47 -9.54 -9.83
C THR A 584 -7.81 -10.26 -10.01
N MET A 585 -8.87 -9.53 -10.38
CA MET A 585 -10.19 -10.09 -10.69
C MET A 585 -10.19 -11.09 -11.87
N HIS A 586 -9.18 -11.00 -12.74
CA HIS A 586 -9.00 -11.94 -13.85
C HIS A 586 -8.05 -13.06 -13.40
N PRO A 587 -8.46 -14.35 -13.48
CA PRO A 587 -7.72 -15.47 -12.89
C PRO A 587 -6.45 -15.86 -13.66
N TYR A 588 -6.08 -15.11 -14.70
CA TYR A 588 -4.83 -15.35 -15.43
C TYR A 588 -3.63 -15.29 -14.48
N ASP A 589 -3.60 -14.37 -13.50
CA ASP A 589 -2.44 -14.21 -12.60
C ASP A 589 -2.25 -15.46 -11.72
N SER A 590 -3.34 -16.07 -11.24
CA SER A 590 -3.32 -17.34 -10.52
C SER A 590 -2.66 -18.44 -11.37
N TYR A 591 -3.19 -18.70 -12.56
CA TYR A 591 -2.71 -19.80 -13.40
C TYR A 591 -1.34 -19.50 -14.02
N TRP A 592 -1.06 -18.24 -14.37
CA TRP A 592 0.25 -17.77 -14.82
C TRP A 592 1.31 -17.92 -13.72
N ARG A 593 0.95 -17.75 -12.44
CA ARG A 593 1.85 -18.01 -11.33
C ARG A 593 2.29 -19.47 -11.31
N PHE A 594 1.34 -20.40 -11.31
CA PHE A 594 1.64 -21.84 -11.20
C PHE A 594 2.33 -22.35 -12.46
N TYR A 595 1.68 -22.23 -13.62
CA TYR A 595 2.07 -22.93 -14.85
C TYR A 595 3.11 -22.20 -15.69
N TYR A 596 3.34 -20.91 -15.47
CA TYR A 596 4.44 -20.18 -16.12
C TYR A 596 5.52 -19.78 -15.11
N SER A 597 5.16 -18.99 -14.11
CA SER A 597 6.13 -18.32 -13.25
C SER A 597 6.89 -19.30 -12.34
N TYR A 598 6.27 -20.40 -11.89
CA TYR A 598 6.82 -21.39 -10.97
C TYR A 598 7.15 -22.74 -11.63
N THR A 599 6.93 -22.86 -12.95
CA THR A 599 7.21 -24.09 -13.72
C THR A 599 8.19 -23.84 -14.86
N VAL A 600 8.08 -22.71 -15.58
CA VAL A 600 8.97 -22.35 -16.70
C VAL A 600 9.98 -21.27 -16.33
N GLY A 601 9.53 -20.24 -15.59
CA GLY A 601 10.39 -19.12 -15.21
C GLY A 601 11.51 -19.49 -14.22
N VAL A 602 11.35 -20.60 -13.50
CA VAL A 602 12.18 -21.09 -12.39
C VAL A 602 11.94 -22.61 -12.18
N ALA A 603 12.75 -23.27 -11.34
CA ALA A 603 12.58 -24.70 -11.05
C ALA A 603 11.37 -25.01 -10.11
N GLY A 604 11.04 -24.07 -9.21
CA GLY A 604 9.77 -23.95 -8.47
C GLY A 604 9.01 -25.24 -8.11
N LEU A 605 7.77 -25.35 -8.61
CA LEU A 605 6.81 -26.41 -8.27
C LEU A 605 7.24 -27.80 -8.77
N GLY A 606 8.00 -27.87 -9.86
CA GLY A 606 8.34 -29.14 -10.52
C GLY A 606 7.14 -29.89 -11.08
N PHE A 607 6.05 -29.19 -11.41
CA PHE A 607 4.84 -29.78 -12.03
C PHE A 607 5.02 -29.94 -13.54
N ASP A 608 4.68 -31.12 -14.08
CA ASP A 608 4.61 -31.33 -15.53
C ASP A 608 3.33 -30.66 -16.07
N PRO A 609 3.42 -29.64 -16.94
CA PRO A 609 2.25 -28.95 -17.45
C PRO A 609 1.48 -29.77 -18.51
N ILE A 610 2.01 -30.89 -18.99
CA ILE A 610 1.36 -31.72 -20.02
C ILE A 610 0.47 -32.76 -19.34
N VAL A 611 -0.84 -32.58 -19.47
CA VAL A 611 -1.87 -33.29 -18.70
C VAL A 611 -3.10 -33.62 -19.55
N GLU A 612 -3.95 -34.52 -19.06
CA GLU A 612 -5.19 -34.91 -19.72
C GLU A 612 -6.37 -34.09 -19.17
N VAL A 613 -7.22 -33.58 -20.06
CA VAL A 613 -8.48 -32.93 -19.69
C VAL A 613 -9.64 -33.72 -20.31
N PRO A 614 -10.53 -34.34 -19.52
CA PRO A 614 -11.66 -35.11 -20.05
C PRO A 614 -12.59 -34.30 -20.96
N GLU A 615 -13.20 -34.98 -21.93
CA GLU A 615 -14.24 -34.41 -22.78
C GLU A 615 -15.41 -33.87 -21.94
N GLY A 616 -15.92 -32.70 -22.32
CA GLY A 616 -17.01 -32.01 -21.60
C GLY A 616 -16.57 -31.19 -20.37
N VAL A 617 -15.29 -31.24 -19.97
CA VAL A 617 -14.71 -30.26 -19.04
C VAL A 617 -14.63 -28.89 -19.71
N SER A 618 -14.12 -28.84 -20.94
CA SER A 618 -14.04 -27.64 -21.77
C SER A 618 -14.09 -28.03 -23.25
N LYS A 619 -14.31 -27.05 -24.13
CA LYS A 619 -13.97 -27.16 -25.57
C LYS A 619 -12.47 -27.46 -25.80
N ILE A 620 -11.63 -27.24 -24.79
CA ILE A 620 -10.20 -27.58 -24.77
C ILE A 620 -10.05 -28.83 -23.91
N HIS A 621 -9.94 -29.99 -24.55
CA HIS A 621 -9.86 -31.30 -23.91
C HIS A 621 -8.86 -32.21 -24.64
N GLY A 622 -8.65 -33.43 -24.12
CA GLY A 622 -7.56 -34.31 -24.53
C GLY A 622 -6.26 -33.97 -23.79
N LYS A 623 -5.12 -34.36 -24.39
CA LYS A 623 -3.79 -34.03 -23.90
C LYS A 623 -3.44 -32.57 -24.18
N VAL A 624 -3.30 -31.76 -23.14
CA VAL A 624 -3.11 -30.30 -23.21
C VAL A 624 -1.88 -29.85 -22.42
N ASN A 625 -1.38 -28.64 -22.73
CA ASN A 625 -0.28 -28.00 -22.02
C ASN A 625 -0.79 -26.82 -21.17
N ALA A 626 -0.84 -27.01 -19.85
CA ALA A 626 -1.33 -26.02 -18.89
C ALA A 626 -0.58 -24.67 -18.96
N THR A 627 0.73 -24.68 -19.28
CA THR A 627 1.52 -23.46 -19.49
C THR A 627 1.01 -22.66 -20.68
N GLU A 628 0.73 -23.33 -21.81
CA GLU A 628 0.20 -22.65 -23.00
C GLU A 628 -1.21 -22.11 -22.76
N LEU A 629 -2.06 -22.85 -22.03
CA LEU A 629 -3.39 -22.37 -21.69
C LEU A 629 -3.31 -21.13 -20.79
N ALA A 630 -2.39 -21.10 -19.82
CA ALA A 630 -2.15 -19.93 -18.97
C ALA A 630 -1.58 -18.73 -19.76
N ILE A 631 -0.75 -18.98 -20.78
CA ILE A 631 -0.26 -17.93 -21.69
C ILE A 631 -1.42 -17.37 -22.53
N LYS A 632 -2.23 -18.24 -23.14
CA LYS A 632 -3.37 -17.84 -24.00
C LYS A 632 -4.49 -17.14 -23.20
N LEU A 633 -4.69 -17.52 -21.93
CA LEU A 633 -5.59 -16.81 -21.01
C LEU A 633 -5.09 -15.41 -20.62
N ALA A 634 -3.79 -15.15 -20.72
CA ALA A 634 -3.21 -13.85 -20.48
C ALA A 634 -3.33 -12.90 -21.69
N GLU A 635 -3.85 -13.37 -22.84
CA GLU A 635 -4.10 -12.56 -24.04
C GLU A 635 -5.46 -11.85 -23.97
N TYR A 636 -5.51 -10.61 -24.44
CA TYR A 636 -6.75 -9.87 -24.61
C TYR A 636 -7.47 -10.29 -25.89
N ARG A 637 -8.68 -10.84 -25.75
CA ARG A 637 -9.54 -11.30 -26.85
C ARG A 637 -10.89 -10.57 -26.83
N PRO A 638 -10.99 -9.37 -27.45
CA PRO A 638 -12.25 -8.65 -27.59
C PRO A 638 -13.18 -9.26 -28.66
N ASP A 639 -12.62 -10.10 -29.54
CA ASP A 639 -13.26 -10.84 -30.62
C ASP A 639 -14.16 -11.98 -30.14
N ASP A 640 -13.72 -12.73 -29.12
CA ASP A 640 -14.58 -13.66 -28.36
C ASP A 640 -14.40 -13.44 -26.85
N PRO A 641 -15.23 -12.58 -26.23
CA PRO A 641 -15.20 -12.33 -24.79
C PRO A 641 -15.55 -13.54 -23.91
N ASN A 642 -16.11 -14.61 -24.46
CA ASN A 642 -16.46 -15.82 -23.71
C ASN A 642 -15.38 -16.91 -23.81
N TRP A 643 -14.57 -16.93 -24.88
CA TRP A 643 -13.46 -17.89 -25.05
C TRP A 643 -12.51 -18.00 -23.84
N PRO A 644 -12.14 -16.92 -23.12
CA PRO A 644 -11.35 -17.02 -21.90
C PRO A 644 -11.93 -17.96 -20.83
N LYS A 645 -13.26 -18.16 -20.79
CA LYS A 645 -13.88 -19.11 -19.85
C LYS A 645 -13.55 -20.56 -20.16
N GLU A 646 -13.25 -20.91 -21.42
CA GLU A 646 -12.81 -22.26 -21.78
C GLU A 646 -11.39 -22.55 -21.28
N TYR A 647 -10.46 -21.58 -21.43
CA TYR A 647 -9.15 -21.69 -20.76
C TYR A 647 -9.29 -21.84 -19.24
N VAL A 648 -10.18 -21.05 -18.61
CA VAL A 648 -10.39 -21.13 -17.16
C VAL A 648 -11.02 -22.45 -16.73
N LYS A 649 -11.97 -23.03 -17.48
CA LYS A 649 -12.50 -24.38 -17.21
C LYS A 649 -11.40 -25.44 -17.21
N ALA A 650 -10.61 -25.49 -18.29
CA ALA A 650 -9.50 -26.45 -18.40
C ALA A 650 -8.47 -26.24 -17.27
N LEU A 651 -8.02 -25.01 -17.03
CA LEU A 651 -7.05 -24.69 -15.97
C LEU A 651 -7.59 -24.93 -14.55
N ALA A 652 -8.87 -24.66 -14.28
CA ALA A 652 -9.51 -24.94 -13.01
C ALA A 652 -9.56 -26.46 -12.73
N TYR A 653 -9.96 -27.25 -13.74
CA TYR A 653 -9.91 -28.71 -13.65
C TYR A 653 -8.48 -29.20 -13.42
N ILE A 654 -7.50 -28.75 -14.20
CA ILE A 654 -6.10 -29.16 -14.04
C ILE A 654 -5.59 -28.84 -12.63
N THR A 655 -5.84 -27.62 -12.15
CA THR A 655 -5.42 -27.16 -10.82
C THR A 655 -6.05 -27.98 -9.71
N ASN A 656 -7.33 -28.35 -9.85
CA ASN A 656 -8.05 -29.11 -8.85
C ASN A 656 -7.76 -30.62 -8.89
N HIS A 657 -7.76 -31.22 -10.08
CA HIS A 657 -7.57 -32.65 -10.29
C HIS A 657 -6.11 -33.05 -10.11
N TYR A 658 -5.16 -32.37 -10.76
CA TYR A 658 -3.74 -32.70 -10.57
C TYR A 658 -3.15 -32.06 -9.31
N LEU A 659 -3.83 -31.09 -8.70
CA LEU A 659 -3.50 -30.55 -7.38
C LEU A 659 -2.01 -30.19 -7.15
N PRO A 660 -1.34 -29.42 -8.04
CA PRO A 660 -0.02 -28.86 -7.73
C PRO A 660 -0.09 -27.82 -6.59
N VAL A 661 -1.27 -27.21 -6.43
CA VAL A 661 -1.56 -26.15 -5.46
C VAL A 661 -3.01 -26.33 -4.96
N LEU A 662 -3.19 -26.47 -3.65
CA LEU A 662 -4.50 -26.53 -2.99
C LEU A 662 -4.85 -25.13 -2.44
N GLN A 663 -5.87 -24.49 -2.99
CA GLN A 663 -6.38 -23.21 -2.46
C GLN A 663 -7.01 -23.42 -1.09
N MET A 664 -6.49 -22.74 -0.06
CA MET A 664 -7.03 -22.84 1.31
C MET A 664 -8.19 -21.86 1.49
N HIS A 665 -7.91 -20.56 1.39
CA HIS A 665 -8.89 -19.49 1.54
C HIS A 665 -8.51 -18.22 0.76
N GLU A 666 -9.49 -17.34 0.55
CA GLU A 666 -9.24 -15.92 0.34
C GLU A 666 -9.06 -15.21 1.69
N LYS A 667 -8.33 -14.10 1.68
CA LYS A 667 -8.16 -13.18 2.78
C LYS A 667 -9.04 -11.96 2.55
N VAL A 668 -9.62 -11.41 3.60
CA VAL A 668 -10.20 -10.06 3.60
C VAL A 668 -9.17 -9.18 4.28
N TRP A 669 -8.64 -8.19 3.56
CA TRP A 669 -7.64 -7.29 4.11
C TRP A 669 -8.29 -6.36 5.11
N CYS A 670 -7.69 -6.26 6.30
CA CYS A 670 -7.98 -5.19 7.24
C CYS A 670 -6.73 -4.34 7.49
N GLY A 671 -6.91 -3.04 7.68
CA GLY A 671 -5.85 -2.14 8.14
C GLY A 671 -6.23 -1.48 9.46
N THR A 672 -5.33 -0.66 10.01
CA THR A 672 -5.71 0.33 11.04
C THR A 672 -5.42 1.73 10.53
N VAL A 673 -6.41 2.60 10.59
CA VAL A 673 -6.33 4.01 10.20
C VAL A 673 -6.66 4.88 11.40
N ASN A 674 -5.80 5.82 11.74
CA ASN A 674 -6.05 6.82 12.77
C ASN A 674 -6.84 8.00 12.16
N ILE A 675 -8.16 7.96 12.30
CA ILE A 675 -9.06 8.98 11.75
C ILE A 675 -9.13 10.27 12.59
N GLU A 676 -8.57 10.26 13.81
CA GLU A 676 -8.33 11.48 14.60
C GLU A 676 -7.21 12.34 14.00
N ARG A 677 -6.16 11.73 13.45
CA ARG A 677 -4.97 12.42 12.90
C ARG A 677 -4.95 12.51 11.38
N THR A 678 -5.84 11.80 10.70
CA THR A 678 -5.91 11.78 9.23
C THR A 678 -7.37 11.72 8.75
N THR A 679 -7.71 12.50 7.74
CA THR A 679 -9.06 12.55 7.15
C THR A 679 -9.01 12.42 5.63
N GLY A 680 -10.17 12.25 4.99
CA GLY A 680 -10.30 12.13 3.52
C GLY A 680 -9.96 10.75 2.94
N TRP A 681 -9.93 9.72 3.80
CA TRP A 681 -9.93 8.32 3.38
C TRP A 681 -11.21 7.93 2.62
N PRO A 682 -11.17 6.90 1.75
CA PRO A 682 -12.31 6.47 0.92
C PRO A 682 -13.39 5.68 1.70
N ILE A 683 -13.79 6.18 2.87
CA ILE A 683 -14.84 5.60 3.70
C ILE A 683 -16.17 5.64 2.92
N GLY A 684 -16.83 4.48 2.78
CA GLY A 684 -18.04 4.32 1.98
C GLY A 684 -17.83 4.30 0.46
N GLN A 685 -16.58 4.33 -0.03
CA GLN A 685 -16.25 4.28 -1.46
C GLN A 685 -15.64 2.92 -1.83
N GLU A 686 -16.43 1.84 -1.72
CA GLU A 686 -15.95 0.44 -1.84
C GLU A 686 -15.05 0.16 -3.06
N LYS A 687 -15.38 0.74 -4.23
CA LYS A 687 -14.60 0.59 -5.47
C LYS A 687 -13.20 1.22 -5.40
N LEU A 688 -13.00 2.23 -4.56
CA LEU A 688 -11.70 2.85 -4.32
C LEU A 688 -11.01 2.22 -3.09
N LEU A 689 -11.80 1.77 -2.11
CA LEU A 689 -11.35 1.12 -0.89
C LEU A 689 -10.54 -0.16 -1.18
N VAL A 690 -10.91 -0.94 -2.21
CA VAL A 690 -10.19 -2.18 -2.59
C VAL A 690 -8.70 -1.94 -2.94
N GLU A 691 -8.33 -0.72 -3.34
CA GLU A 691 -6.93 -0.36 -3.57
C GLU A 691 -6.09 -0.36 -2.28
N MET A 692 -6.70 -0.16 -1.10
CA MET A 692 -5.99 -0.14 0.18
C MET A 692 -5.38 -1.47 0.59
N GLY A 693 -6.07 -2.59 0.32
CA GLY A 693 -5.49 -3.92 0.52
C GLY A 693 -4.57 -4.32 -0.61
N ASN A 694 -5.01 -4.12 -1.85
CA ASN A 694 -4.45 -4.81 -3.02
C ASN A 694 -3.46 -3.98 -3.87
N ASN A 695 -3.30 -2.68 -3.61
CA ASN A 695 -2.42 -1.78 -4.36
C ASN A 695 -1.91 -0.65 -3.44
N PRO A 696 -1.07 -1.00 -2.45
CA PRO A 696 -0.58 -0.03 -1.48
C PRO A 696 0.15 1.15 -2.14
N GLY A 697 0.80 0.93 -3.30
CA GLY A 697 1.40 2.00 -4.10
C GLY A 697 0.42 3.09 -4.55
N PHE A 698 -0.86 2.78 -4.73
CA PHE A 698 -1.92 3.75 -5.01
C PHE A 698 -2.37 4.49 -3.75
N VAL A 699 -2.37 3.85 -2.57
CA VAL A 699 -2.57 4.56 -1.30
C VAL A 699 -1.51 5.65 -1.13
N TYR A 700 -0.23 5.28 -1.29
CA TYR A 700 0.87 6.21 -1.06
C TYR A 700 0.99 7.26 -2.15
N GLY A 701 1.01 6.86 -3.42
CA GLY A 701 1.27 7.76 -4.53
C GLY A 701 0.04 8.42 -5.16
N PHE A 702 -1.18 7.96 -4.85
CA PHE A 702 -2.41 8.65 -5.24
C PHE A 702 -3.15 9.21 -4.02
N LEU A 703 -3.64 8.40 -3.07
CA LEU A 703 -4.49 8.93 -1.98
C LEU A 703 -3.76 9.97 -1.09
N ILE A 704 -2.52 9.71 -0.69
CA ILE A 704 -1.73 10.67 0.12
C ILE A 704 -1.14 11.80 -0.75
N CYS A 705 -0.52 11.47 -1.90
CA CYS A 705 0.18 12.46 -2.73
C CYS A 705 -0.76 13.41 -3.51
N SER A 706 -2.02 13.02 -3.73
CA SER A 706 -3.06 13.93 -4.23
C SER A 706 -3.52 14.94 -3.19
N GLY A 707 -3.43 14.63 -1.89
CA GLY A 707 -4.05 15.42 -0.83
C GLY A 707 -5.48 15.02 -0.49
N MET A 708 -6.00 13.91 -1.04
CA MET A 708 -7.24 13.29 -0.56
C MET A 708 -7.09 12.92 0.91
N VAL A 709 -6.08 12.11 1.25
CA VAL A 709 -5.68 11.85 2.64
C VAL A 709 -4.84 13.02 3.14
N ARG A 710 -5.28 13.64 4.24
CA ARG A 710 -4.73 14.89 4.77
C ARG A 710 -4.89 14.98 6.29
N PRO A 711 -4.16 15.88 6.98
CA PRO A 711 -4.47 16.24 8.36
C PRO A 711 -5.93 16.74 8.50
N PRO A 712 -6.57 16.56 9.66
CA PRO A 712 -7.80 17.29 9.99
C PRO A 712 -7.60 18.79 9.84
N ALA A 713 -8.70 19.52 9.60
CA ALA A 713 -8.66 20.97 9.75
C ALA A 713 -8.24 21.31 11.20
N PRO A 714 -7.44 22.37 11.43
CA PRO A 714 -7.19 22.87 12.77
C PRO A 714 -8.53 23.11 13.47
N ALA A 715 -8.64 22.71 14.74
CA ALA A 715 -9.79 23.08 15.53
C ALA A 715 -9.94 24.61 15.48
N ALA A 716 -11.15 25.10 15.21
CA ALA A 716 -11.42 26.53 15.28
C ALA A 716 -10.96 27.03 16.66
N PRO A 717 -10.22 28.15 16.74
CA PRO A 717 -9.70 28.64 18.01
C PRO A 717 -10.88 28.77 18.98
N THR A 718 -10.80 28.07 20.11
CA THR A 718 -11.79 28.16 21.17
C THR A 718 -11.84 29.62 21.61
N VAL A 719 -12.91 30.32 21.22
CA VAL A 719 -13.15 31.69 21.65
C VAL A 719 -13.13 31.68 23.18
N PRO A 720 -12.16 32.34 23.84
CA PRO A 720 -12.10 32.40 25.29
C PRO A 720 -13.44 32.91 25.83
N PRO A 721 -13.96 32.34 26.93
CA PRO A 721 -15.29 32.66 27.44
C PRO A 721 -15.45 34.15 27.80
N GLU A 722 -14.35 34.88 27.99
CA GLU A 722 -14.34 36.32 28.23
C GLU A 722 -14.61 37.16 26.96
N ILE A 723 -14.32 36.66 25.75
CA ILE A 723 -14.46 37.47 24.51
C ILE A 723 -15.92 37.87 24.23
N PRO A 724 -16.94 36.99 24.36
CA PRO A 724 -18.34 37.40 24.24
C PRO A 724 -18.76 38.44 25.27
N GLU A 725 -18.23 38.38 26.50
CA GLU A 725 -18.51 39.36 27.56
C GLU A 725 -17.84 40.71 27.26
N ILE A 726 -16.59 40.70 26.81
CA ILE A 726 -15.86 41.90 26.36
C ILE A 726 -16.57 42.54 25.15
N ALA A 727 -17.02 41.74 24.19
CA ALA A 727 -17.77 42.23 23.02
C ALA A 727 -19.11 42.89 23.44
N LYS A 728 -19.80 42.31 24.43
CA LYS A 728 -21.01 42.89 25.01
C LYS A 728 -20.70 44.23 25.71
N ALA A 729 -19.68 44.28 26.56
CA ALA A 729 -19.27 45.50 27.27
C ALA A 729 -18.84 46.62 26.29
N VAL A 730 -18.12 46.29 25.22
CA VAL A 730 -17.78 47.24 24.15
C VAL A 730 -19.02 47.74 23.41
N GLY A 731 -20.03 46.89 23.20
CA GLY A 731 -21.34 47.28 22.67
C GLY A 731 -22.07 48.29 23.57
N GLU A 732 -22.15 48.00 24.87
CA GLU A 732 -22.77 48.88 25.87
C GLU A 732 -22.05 50.25 25.96
N ILE A 733 -20.71 50.26 25.94
CA ILE A 733 -19.91 51.50 25.87
C ILE A 733 -20.19 52.29 24.59
N LYS A 734 -20.31 51.62 23.43
CA LYS A 734 -20.57 52.28 22.15
C LYS A 734 -21.94 52.96 22.13
N THR A 735 -22.97 52.35 22.71
CA THR A 735 -24.29 52.96 22.88
C THR A 735 -24.20 54.18 23.81
N ALA A 736 -23.57 54.06 24.97
CA ALA A 736 -23.42 55.16 25.92
C ALA A 736 -22.64 56.36 25.32
N VAL A 737 -21.64 56.12 24.47
CA VAL A 737 -20.93 57.17 23.72
C VAL A 737 -21.84 57.85 22.70
N GLY A 738 -22.73 57.09 22.05
CA GLY A 738 -23.77 57.63 21.16
C GLY A 738 -24.73 58.56 21.90
N ASP A 739 -25.30 58.12 23.02
CA ASP A 739 -26.23 58.90 23.84
C ASP A 739 -25.58 60.19 24.38
N LEU A 740 -24.30 60.11 24.76
CA LEU A 740 -23.53 61.25 25.24
C LEU A 740 -23.26 62.27 24.12
N LYS A 741 -23.07 61.80 22.87
CA LYS A 741 -22.96 62.68 21.70
C LYS A 741 -24.27 63.41 21.41
N THR A 742 -25.40 62.70 21.40
CA THR A 742 -26.75 63.30 21.25
C THR A 742 -27.02 64.34 22.34
N SER A 743 -26.61 64.05 23.58
CA SER A 743 -26.72 64.98 24.71
C SER A 743 -25.85 66.24 24.53
N ILE A 744 -24.65 66.12 23.95
CA ILE A 744 -23.78 67.26 23.63
C ILE A 744 -24.37 68.10 22.49
N GLU A 745 -24.98 67.47 21.49
CA GLU A 745 -25.67 68.17 20.38
C GLU A 745 -26.91 68.93 20.90
N GLU A 746 -27.70 68.35 21.81
CA GLU A 746 -28.78 69.07 22.53
C GLU A 746 -28.28 70.24 23.39
N VAL A 747 -27.18 70.06 24.15
CA VAL A 747 -26.65 71.15 24.98
C VAL A 747 -26.13 72.27 24.08
N SER A 748 -25.53 71.93 22.95
CA SER A 748 -25.01 72.89 21.97
C SER A 748 -26.13 73.66 21.28
N SER A 749 -27.26 73.03 20.93
CA SER A 749 -28.45 73.72 20.39
C SER A 749 -29.13 74.62 21.44
N LYS A 750 -29.19 74.19 22.71
CA LYS A 750 -29.68 75.01 23.83
C LYS A 750 -28.78 76.22 24.10
N VAL A 751 -27.44 76.06 24.02
CA VAL A 751 -26.49 77.18 24.12
C VAL A 751 -26.64 78.15 22.95
N ALA A 752 -26.79 77.66 21.71
CA ALA A 752 -27.05 78.50 20.56
C ALA A 752 -28.37 79.29 20.66
N ALA A 753 -29.44 78.66 21.19
CA ALA A 753 -30.71 79.33 21.44
C ALA A 753 -30.59 80.44 22.50
N ILE A 754 -29.86 80.20 23.59
CA ILE A 754 -29.58 81.21 24.62
C ILE A 754 -28.73 82.36 24.05
N SER A 755 -27.71 82.06 23.22
CA SER A 755 -26.93 83.08 22.51
C SER A 755 -27.79 83.92 21.55
N GLY A 756 -28.79 83.32 20.90
CA GLY A 756 -29.77 84.03 20.08
C GLY A 756 -30.66 84.97 20.89
N GLN A 757 -31.10 84.56 22.08
CA GLN A 757 -31.92 85.38 22.98
C GLN A 757 -31.13 86.55 23.62
N LEU A 758 -29.82 86.40 23.78
CA LEU A 758 -28.94 87.49 24.22
C LEU A 758 -28.71 88.58 23.15
N GLY A 759 -28.99 88.29 21.87
CA GLY A 759 -28.78 89.21 20.75
C GLY A 759 -29.82 90.33 20.61
N THR A 760 -30.90 90.33 21.40
CA THR A 760 -32.04 91.26 21.23
C THR A 760 -32.28 92.21 22.41
N LEU A 761 -31.35 92.30 23.37
CA LEU A 761 -31.40 93.29 24.45
C LEU A 761 -30.47 94.47 24.17
N SER A 762 -31.01 95.69 24.25
CA SER A 762 -30.28 96.92 23.95
C SER A 762 -29.17 97.21 24.96
N ALA A 763 -28.17 98.00 24.54
CA ALA A 763 -26.85 98.13 25.16
C ALA A 763 -26.80 98.72 26.59
N ALA A 764 -27.93 98.98 27.25
CA ALA A 764 -27.99 99.50 28.60
C ALA A 764 -27.80 98.44 29.70
N VAL A 765 -28.15 97.16 29.45
CA VAL A 765 -28.09 96.09 30.48
C VAL A 765 -26.76 95.31 30.46
N ALA A 766 -25.99 95.41 29.37
CA ALA A 766 -24.73 94.67 29.20
C ALA A 766 -23.65 95.03 30.26
N ILE A 767 -23.65 96.27 30.76
CA ILE A 767 -22.64 96.75 31.72
C ILE A 767 -22.89 96.15 33.12
N GLU A 768 -24.14 96.09 33.59
CA GLU A 768 -24.46 95.47 34.88
C GLU A 768 -24.24 93.95 34.86
N GLY A 769 -24.62 93.28 33.75
CA GLY A 769 -24.41 91.84 33.59
C GLY A 769 -22.94 91.42 33.64
N ILE A 770 -22.05 92.21 33.01
CA ILE A 770 -20.60 91.95 33.04
C ILE A 770 -20.03 92.17 34.46
N VAL A 771 -20.47 93.20 35.19
CA VAL A 771 -20.05 93.45 36.58
C VAL A 771 -20.48 92.31 37.50
N ILE A 772 -21.72 91.81 37.37
CA ILE A 772 -22.21 90.67 38.17
C ILE A 772 -21.43 89.38 37.85
N ILE A 773 -21.10 89.13 36.58
CA ILE A 773 -20.29 87.95 36.18
C ILE A 773 -18.86 88.06 36.71
N ILE A 774 -18.23 89.24 36.66
CA ILE A 774 -16.88 89.46 37.22
C ILE A 774 -16.88 89.31 38.75
N LEU A 775 -17.91 89.82 39.46
CA LEU A 775 -18.06 89.63 40.90
C LEU A 775 -18.32 88.16 41.27
N ALA A 776 -19.13 87.43 40.51
CA ALA A 776 -19.38 86.01 40.72
C ALA A 776 -18.14 85.15 40.47
N ILE A 777 -17.35 85.46 39.43
CA ILE A 777 -16.05 84.81 39.17
C ILE A 777 -15.05 85.15 40.28
N GLY A 778 -15.01 86.40 40.75
CA GLY A 778 -14.21 86.83 41.90
C GLY A 778 -14.54 86.04 43.18
N LEU A 779 -15.83 85.88 43.49
CA LEU A 779 -16.31 85.13 44.66
C LEU A 779 -15.96 83.63 44.57
N VAL A 780 -16.13 83.01 43.39
CA VAL A 780 -15.79 81.60 43.14
C VAL A 780 -14.27 81.36 43.19
N LEU A 781 -13.45 82.33 42.79
CA LEU A 781 -11.99 82.26 42.91
C LEU A 781 -11.50 82.51 44.35
N ALA A 782 -12.18 83.38 45.11
CA ALA A 782 -11.90 83.60 46.53
C ALA A 782 -12.19 82.34 47.38
N ILE A 783 -13.32 81.67 47.14
CA ILE A 783 -13.75 80.47 47.88
C ILE A 783 -12.88 79.23 47.56
N ARG A 784 -12.07 79.26 46.48
CA ARG A 784 -11.18 78.15 46.09
C ARG A 784 -9.74 78.23 46.59
N ARG A 785 -9.37 79.27 47.36
CA ARG A 785 -8.07 79.32 48.06
C ARG A 785 -8.25 79.04 49.55
N ARG A 786 -7.48 78.04 50.04
CA ARG A 786 -7.22 77.64 51.44
C ARG A 786 -8.21 76.65 52.09
N PRO A 787 -7.73 75.85 53.09
CA PRO A 787 -7.94 74.40 53.01
C PRO A 787 -8.46 73.73 54.28
N SER A 788 -8.99 72.52 54.11
CA SER A 788 -8.93 71.39 55.04
C SER A 788 -9.38 70.12 54.31
#